data_AF-A0A4V3XCC9-F1
#
_entry.id   AF-A0A4V3XCC9-F1
#
_cell.length_a   1.000
_cell.length_b   1.000
_cell.length_c   1.000
_cell.angle_alpha   90.00
_cell.angle_beta   90.00
_cell.angle_gamma   90.00
#
_symmetry.space_group_name_H-M   'P 1'
#
loop_
_entity.id
_entity.type
_entity.pdbx_description
1 polymer ?
#
loop_
_entity_poly.entity_id
_entity_poly.type
_entity_poly.pdbx_seq_one_letter_code
_entity_poly.pdbx_strand_id
1 'polypeptide(L)'
;MSTAKNIQAKVFGGQDSSPNGNRSPTPGFSPPSDPHSLSIHIPKPPTLHFPRQKQSQDSPPSSRKKASNGAEIANRNDAARQSTTYKERLLKLLGTQYDGVERYRLEEDERKEKHWKRWGPYLSERQWATVREDYSANGDAWSHFPHSQARSRAYRWGEDGIAGISDNHQRLCFALAFWNGVDPILKERLFGVTGHQGNHGEDVKELYYYLDSTPTHSYMKYLYKYPQRPYPYEEIVNENMNRSRDVSEYELLDTGLFDDDRYWDIFVEYAKEEDNADSIYVRVTAYNRGPDPAALHILPQLWFPNTWSWSLPRPEKPTLTGHNENAITASHPTLGKTHLYCLPSPLPVGPDDNAEVVVSDEDDSVYPTLLFTENETNYRRLYGGQNESKYAKDAFHDYVVPSHRPKVEGNDFFGKIYTRTSSANGEDEQEEGPCTPFPTEQTFVNSEKKGTKAAAHYVFENVPGNGGCAVVRLKLTPNKASKDESLTDEVLFDENIEERREDADEFYANLAGGGIADDFKQIMRQALGGMLWTKQYYQFIQNPWITGDPAQPPPPPERKYIRNRDWRHMHVADILSMPDKWEYPFFAAWDTAFHCIPLAMVDPAFAKNQLKLLVREWYMKPDGQIPAYEWNFSDVNPPVHAWATFRVFKIERKLFGKEDVQFLESVFQKLLLNFTWWVNRKDSGGLNVFEGGFLGLDNIGAFNRSEPLPTGGNLRQADGTAWMAFYCLNMLNMALELAKHNNVYEDIASKFFEHFIFIADAMTYKGSDDEELSLWNEDDGFYYDAICFGPGNSMQMPVKSLVGLIPLYATLTLEPSVINKFPGFKKRMEWFIENRPEVSQRNMANMRRGGKGDRRLLALASKERLIKILEKMLDEDEFLSDHGIRSLSKTHKEKPWGMDVNGQRHEVGYWPGDSLSGMFGGNSNWRGPIWLATNFLLIESLQRYYQYYGDELQVECPTGSGDYMNLASVAEEIQHRIIHIFGRDVEGKRATNGGNEKLDRDPHFRDYLQFHEFFHADDGRGLGASHQTGWTGLVAFHIMQSGVTCRLPRTPKTPRSLAKHYFDENIDSRSEYGDDSAYPQTPYSALGDTSPEAL
;
A
#
# COMPACT_ATOMS: atom_id res chain seq x y z
N MET A 1 10.88 27.44 -27.65
CA MET A 1 11.66 28.56 -27.09
C MET A 1 10.77 29.77 -27.09
N SER A 2 10.37 30.22 -25.90
CA SER A 2 10.79 31.51 -25.36
C SER A 2 10.28 32.67 -26.23
N THR A 3 9.44 33.56 -25.73
CA THR A 3 9.78 34.33 -24.54
C THR A 3 8.52 34.99 -24.01
N ALA A 4 8.30 34.83 -22.72
CA ALA A 4 7.58 35.81 -21.94
C ALA A 4 8.23 37.19 -22.13
N LYS A 5 7.45 38.17 -22.58
CA LYS A 5 7.49 39.52 -22.03
C LYS A 5 6.31 40.33 -22.56
N ASN A 6 5.60 40.95 -21.62
CA ASN A 6 4.69 42.09 -21.79
C ASN A 6 3.23 41.79 -22.13
N ILE A 7 2.48 41.22 -21.18
CA ILE A 7 1.09 41.68 -20.97
C ILE A 7 0.87 41.88 -19.46
N GLN A 8 1.61 42.83 -18.91
CA GLN A 8 1.18 43.61 -17.76
C GLN A 8 0.43 44.81 -18.36
N ALA A 9 -0.80 45.04 -17.90
CA ALA A 9 -1.77 46.04 -18.38
C ALA A 9 -2.64 45.62 -19.59
N LYS A 10 -3.79 44.97 -19.31
CA LYS A 10 -5.11 45.19 -19.97
C LYS A 10 -6.23 44.21 -19.55
N VAL A 11 -6.27 43.74 -18.30
CA VAL A 11 -7.34 42.81 -17.84
C VAL A 11 -8.17 43.39 -16.67
N PHE A 12 -8.24 44.72 -16.56
CA PHE A 12 -9.29 45.37 -15.75
C PHE A 12 -10.44 45.81 -16.65
N GLY A 13 -11.54 45.07 -16.54
CA GLY A 13 -12.90 45.63 -16.47
C GLY A 13 -13.65 45.93 -17.77
N GLY A 14 -14.95 45.60 -17.75
CA GLY A 14 -15.95 46.43 -18.44
C GLY A 14 -17.04 45.66 -19.17
N GLN A 15 -18.26 45.77 -18.65
CA GLN A 15 -19.52 45.20 -19.10
C GLN A 15 -20.09 45.79 -20.41
N ASP A 16 -21.03 45.01 -20.96
CA ASP A 16 -22.33 45.35 -21.56
C ASP A 16 -22.52 45.76 -23.05
N SER A 17 -23.58 45.12 -23.58
CA SER A 17 -24.57 45.54 -24.58
C SER A 17 -24.34 45.26 -26.08
N SER A 18 -25.25 44.46 -26.64
CA SER A 18 -25.65 44.34 -28.06
C SER A 18 -26.45 45.60 -28.50
N PRO A 19 -26.95 45.79 -29.76
CA PRO A 19 -27.15 44.83 -30.85
C PRO A 19 -26.96 45.34 -32.33
N ASN A 20 -27.30 44.46 -33.27
CA ASN A 20 -27.71 44.66 -34.68
C ASN A 20 -26.67 44.69 -35.83
N GLY A 21 -26.94 43.87 -36.86
CA GLY A 21 -26.85 44.33 -38.27
C GLY A 21 -26.22 43.43 -39.34
N ASN A 22 -27.00 42.48 -39.89
CA ASN A 22 -27.16 42.11 -41.32
C ASN A 22 -25.99 41.82 -42.30
N ARG A 23 -26.10 40.63 -42.93
CA ARG A 23 -26.07 40.27 -44.38
C ARG A 23 -24.75 40.37 -45.22
N SER A 24 -24.19 39.18 -45.53
CA SER A 24 -23.80 38.54 -46.84
C SER A 24 -23.72 39.36 -48.16
N PRO A 25 -23.09 38.90 -49.30
CA PRO A 25 -22.28 37.69 -49.59
C PRO A 25 -20.98 37.91 -50.48
N THR A 26 -20.26 36.80 -50.77
CA THR A 26 -19.20 36.42 -51.78
C THR A 26 -19.12 37.18 -53.14
N PRO A 27 -18.12 37.03 -54.06
CA PRO A 27 -17.17 35.90 -54.28
C PRO A 27 -15.72 36.22 -54.82
N GLY A 28 -14.86 35.19 -54.96
CA GLY A 28 -14.06 35.03 -56.19
C GLY A 28 -12.55 34.74 -56.09
N PHE A 29 -12.15 33.70 -56.85
CA PHE A 29 -10.84 33.37 -57.44
C PHE A 29 -9.78 32.55 -56.68
N SER A 30 -9.47 31.39 -57.28
CA SER A 30 -8.35 30.47 -57.05
C SER A 30 -7.27 30.64 -58.15
N PRO A 31 -6.23 29.79 -58.24
CA PRO A 31 -4.88 29.87 -57.67
C PRO A 31 -3.78 30.19 -58.74
N PRO A 32 -2.46 30.19 -58.41
CA PRO A 32 -1.65 29.00 -58.72
C PRO A 32 -0.40 28.71 -57.82
N SER A 33 -0.05 27.41 -57.77
CA SER A 33 1.29 26.73 -57.70
C SER A 33 2.43 27.18 -56.75
N ASP A 34 2.73 26.32 -55.75
CA ASP A 34 3.99 25.60 -55.33
C ASP A 34 5.39 26.28 -55.42
N PRO A 35 6.50 25.80 -54.77
CA PRO A 35 6.73 24.91 -53.61
C PRO A 35 7.73 25.52 -52.56
N HIS A 36 7.99 24.80 -51.45
CA HIS A 36 9.29 24.59 -50.76
C HIS A 36 9.23 24.60 -49.22
N SER A 37 9.45 23.39 -48.68
CA SER A 37 9.85 23.10 -47.30
C SER A 37 11.32 23.47 -47.05
N LEU A 38 11.62 24.11 -45.91
CA LEU A 38 12.99 24.34 -45.43
C LEU A 38 13.17 23.77 -44.02
N SER A 39 14.01 22.74 -43.95
CA SER A 39 14.61 22.12 -42.76
C SER A 39 15.86 22.89 -42.31
N ILE A 40 16.03 23.11 -41.00
CA ILE A 40 17.23 23.74 -40.41
C ILE A 40 17.95 22.74 -39.50
N HIS A 41 19.22 22.47 -39.84
CA HIS A 41 20.20 21.70 -39.07
C HIS A 41 20.91 22.57 -38.01
N ILE A 42 21.26 21.98 -36.87
CA ILE A 42 22.13 22.59 -35.85
C ILE A 42 23.33 21.66 -35.56
N PRO A 43 24.56 22.18 -35.34
CA PRO A 43 25.84 21.48 -35.50
C PRO A 43 26.42 20.86 -34.22
N LYS A 44 27.38 19.93 -34.39
CA LYS A 44 28.17 19.28 -33.31
C LYS A 44 29.39 20.13 -32.88
N PRO A 45 29.81 20.09 -31.59
CA PRO A 45 31.03 20.75 -31.10
C PRO A 45 32.32 19.95 -31.38
N PRO A 46 33.52 20.59 -31.31
CA PRO A 46 34.69 20.21 -32.09
C PRO A 46 35.63 19.18 -31.44
N THR A 47 36.21 18.34 -32.29
CA THR A 47 37.35 17.44 -32.02
C THR A 47 38.69 18.18 -32.08
N LEU A 48 39.50 18.04 -31.04
CA LEU A 48 40.91 18.46 -31.02
C LEU A 48 41.80 17.34 -31.62
N HIS A 49 42.52 17.66 -32.70
CA HIS A 49 43.62 16.87 -33.24
C HIS A 49 44.92 17.67 -33.15
N PHE A 50 45.98 17.03 -32.64
CA PHE A 50 47.37 17.48 -32.81
C PHE A 50 48.17 16.43 -33.63
N PRO A 51 49.23 16.85 -34.36
CA PRO A 51 49.62 16.25 -35.64
C PRO A 51 50.60 15.06 -35.55
N ARG A 52 50.50 14.17 -36.55
CA ARG A 52 51.47 13.10 -36.85
C ARG A 52 52.70 13.64 -37.59
N GLN A 53 53.90 13.26 -37.14
CA GLN A 53 55.11 13.22 -37.97
C GLN A 53 55.39 11.79 -38.47
N LYS A 54 55.79 11.70 -39.73
CA LYS A 54 56.19 10.48 -40.46
C LYS A 54 57.66 10.15 -40.22
N GLN A 55 57.94 8.85 -40.10
CA GLN A 55 59.14 8.10 -40.53
C GLN A 55 58.82 6.62 -40.25
N SER A 56 59.24 5.58 -40.95
CA SER A 56 59.78 5.26 -42.28
C SER A 56 59.67 3.72 -42.37
N GLN A 57 59.55 3.19 -43.59
CA GLN A 57 59.41 1.74 -43.87
C GLN A 57 60.62 0.95 -43.38
N ASP A 58 60.39 -0.27 -42.85
CA ASP A 58 61.15 -1.48 -43.17
C ASP A 58 60.46 -2.75 -42.62
N SER A 59 60.60 -3.86 -43.32
CA SER A 59 60.17 -5.23 -42.95
C SER A 59 61.18 -6.23 -43.51
N PRO A 60 61.30 -7.49 -43.04
CA PRO A 60 61.17 -8.08 -41.70
C PRO A 60 62.47 -8.83 -41.26
N PRO A 61 62.57 -9.46 -40.06
CA PRO A 61 62.48 -10.94 -40.06
C PRO A 61 61.92 -11.61 -38.77
N SER A 62 61.49 -12.85 -38.97
CA SER A 62 61.29 -14.03 -38.11
C SER A 62 61.38 -13.98 -36.56
N SER A 63 60.35 -14.60 -35.95
CA SER A 63 60.37 -15.52 -34.79
C SER A 63 61.13 -15.17 -33.49
N ARG A 64 60.39 -14.92 -32.40
CA ARG A 64 60.37 -15.74 -31.16
C ARG A 64 59.52 -15.09 -30.05
N LYS A 65 58.77 -15.97 -29.38
CA LYS A 65 58.01 -15.83 -28.11
C LYS A 65 58.36 -14.63 -27.21
N LYS A 66 57.33 -13.92 -26.73
CA LYS A 66 57.34 -13.24 -25.43
C LYS A 66 55.97 -13.32 -24.76
N ALA A 67 56.04 -13.41 -23.44
CA ALA A 67 55.06 -13.96 -22.52
C ALA A 67 53.85 -13.06 -22.27
N SER A 68 52.78 -13.76 -21.90
CA SER A 68 51.58 -13.33 -21.21
C SER A 68 51.88 -12.47 -19.98
N ASN A 69 51.40 -11.22 -19.96
CA ASN A 69 51.27 -10.42 -18.74
C ASN A 69 49.96 -9.59 -18.71
N GLY A 70 49.04 -9.80 -19.67
CA GLY A 70 47.75 -9.11 -19.71
C GLY A 70 46.58 -9.92 -19.13
N ALA A 71 46.64 -11.25 -19.20
CA ALA A 71 45.59 -12.13 -18.70
C ALA A 71 45.67 -12.36 -17.17
N GLU A 72 46.86 -12.29 -16.57
CA GLU A 72 47.02 -12.46 -15.11
C GLU A 72 46.52 -11.26 -14.29
N ILE A 73 46.45 -10.06 -14.86
CA ILE A 73 46.00 -8.85 -14.12
C ILE A 73 44.47 -8.74 -14.13
N ALA A 74 43.80 -9.20 -15.21
CA ALA A 74 42.34 -9.35 -15.23
C ALA A 74 41.90 -10.53 -14.34
N ASN A 75 42.54 -11.70 -14.46
CA ASN A 75 42.24 -12.85 -13.60
C ASN A 75 42.55 -12.60 -12.11
N ARG A 76 43.52 -11.75 -11.76
CA ARG A 76 43.76 -11.38 -10.35
C ARG A 76 42.69 -10.47 -9.76
N ASN A 77 42.04 -9.62 -10.56
CA ASN A 77 40.96 -8.78 -10.07
C ASN A 77 39.63 -9.54 -9.96
N ASP A 78 39.36 -10.50 -10.85
CA ASP A 78 38.19 -11.38 -10.73
C ASP A 78 38.38 -12.46 -9.64
N ALA A 79 39.59 -13.04 -9.49
CA ALA A 79 39.89 -13.92 -8.36
C ALA A 79 39.91 -13.20 -6.99
N ALA A 80 40.20 -11.89 -6.96
CA ALA A 80 40.10 -11.07 -5.74
C ALA A 80 38.65 -10.64 -5.44
N ARG A 81 37.78 -10.53 -6.45
CA ARG A 81 36.33 -10.34 -6.27
C ARG A 81 35.66 -11.59 -5.67
N GLN A 82 36.16 -12.77 -5.99
CA GLN A 82 35.63 -14.05 -5.49
C GLN A 82 35.98 -14.35 -4.02
N SER A 83 36.93 -13.65 -3.38
CA SER A 83 37.38 -13.99 -2.01
C SER A 83 36.88 -13.06 -0.89
N THR A 84 36.21 -11.95 -1.21
CA THR A 84 35.74 -10.95 -0.23
C THR A 84 34.33 -10.52 -0.58
N THR A 85 33.42 -10.36 0.39
CA THR A 85 32.02 -10.03 0.09
C THR A 85 31.87 -8.59 -0.41
N TYR A 86 30.75 -8.27 -1.09
CA TYR A 86 30.46 -6.91 -1.53
C TYR A 86 30.47 -5.91 -0.38
N LYS A 87 29.89 -6.32 0.75
CA LYS A 87 29.93 -5.59 2.02
C LYS A 87 31.36 -5.23 2.43
N GLU A 88 32.29 -6.20 2.45
CA GLU A 88 33.68 -5.94 2.81
C GLU A 88 34.36 -4.96 1.84
N ARG A 89 34.07 -5.09 0.54
CA ARG A 89 34.60 -4.19 -0.49
C ARG A 89 34.06 -2.76 -0.33
N LEU A 90 32.76 -2.61 -0.06
CA LEU A 90 32.14 -1.31 0.20
C LEU A 90 32.66 -0.69 1.50
N LEU A 91 32.81 -1.48 2.56
CA LEU A 91 33.36 -1.03 3.84
C LEU A 91 34.80 -0.52 3.65
N LYS A 92 35.61 -1.19 2.83
CA LYS A 92 36.96 -0.74 2.47
C LYS A 92 36.95 0.53 1.61
N LEU A 93 35.98 0.67 0.71
CA LEU A 93 35.86 1.81 -0.20
C LEU A 93 35.39 3.09 0.52
N LEU A 94 34.35 2.96 1.35
CA LEU A 94 33.66 4.08 2.01
C LEU A 94 34.24 4.40 3.39
N GLY A 95 34.90 3.43 4.04
CA GLY A 95 35.50 3.61 5.37
C GLY A 95 34.46 4.08 6.39
N THR A 96 34.68 5.25 6.97
CA THR A 96 33.77 5.85 7.97
C THR A 96 32.45 6.34 7.39
N GLN A 97 32.31 6.41 6.06
CA GLN A 97 31.05 6.78 5.38
C GLN A 97 30.17 5.56 5.09
N TYR A 98 30.61 4.35 5.44
CA TYR A 98 29.81 3.16 5.26
C TYR A 98 28.62 3.13 6.22
N ASP A 99 27.42 2.94 5.68
CA ASP A 99 26.16 2.95 6.42
C ASP A 99 25.25 1.77 6.02
N GLY A 100 25.86 0.68 5.53
CA GLY A 100 25.18 -0.52 5.05
C GLY A 100 25.04 -0.59 3.54
N VAL A 101 24.99 -1.82 3.02
CA VAL A 101 24.95 -2.08 1.57
C VAL A 101 23.68 -1.54 0.92
N GLU A 102 22.53 -1.77 1.54
CA GLU A 102 21.24 -1.35 0.99
C GLU A 102 21.08 0.18 0.96
N ARG A 103 21.63 0.90 1.95
CA ARG A 103 21.65 2.37 1.93
C ARG A 103 22.48 2.88 0.76
N TYR A 104 23.63 2.26 0.47
CA TYR A 104 24.42 2.62 -0.70
C TYR A 104 23.65 2.43 -2.03
N ARG A 105 22.90 1.33 -2.17
CA ARG A 105 22.04 1.10 -3.36
C ARG A 105 20.94 2.17 -3.49
N LEU A 106 20.31 2.58 -2.38
CA LEU A 106 19.33 3.66 -2.38
C LEU A 106 19.92 4.97 -2.89
N GLU A 107 21.15 5.30 -2.50
CA GLU A 107 21.81 6.50 -2.99
C GLU A 107 22.20 6.40 -4.47
N GLU A 108 22.68 5.23 -4.94
CA GLU A 108 22.92 4.99 -6.37
C GLU A 108 21.63 5.19 -7.20
N ASP A 109 20.48 4.73 -6.69
CA ASP A 109 19.16 4.90 -7.31
C ASP A 109 18.73 6.38 -7.33
N GLU A 110 18.91 7.09 -6.22
CA GLU A 110 18.61 8.53 -6.11
C GLU A 110 19.46 9.36 -7.08
N ARG A 111 20.76 9.02 -7.22
CA ARG A 111 21.69 9.64 -8.19
C ARG A 111 21.46 9.19 -9.63
N LYS A 112 20.60 8.17 -9.85
CA LYS A 112 20.32 7.54 -11.16
C LYS A 112 21.58 6.92 -11.80
N GLU A 113 22.52 6.46 -10.99
CA GLU A 113 23.70 5.72 -11.43
C GLU A 113 23.32 4.29 -11.81
N LYS A 114 22.44 3.68 -11.02
CA LYS A 114 21.75 2.42 -11.30
C LYS A 114 20.27 2.60 -11.02
N HIS A 115 19.42 1.86 -11.72
CA HIS A 115 17.97 1.93 -11.52
C HIS A 115 17.50 0.74 -10.69
N TRP A 116 17.91 0.71 -9.43
CA TRP A 116 17.60 -0.40 -8.54
C TRP A 116 16.10 -0.63 -8.42
N LYS A 117 15.28 0.43 -8.38
CA LYS A 117 13.82 0.32 -8.30
C LYS A 117 13.13 0.10 -9.64
N ARG A 118 13.87 -0.24 -10.71
CA ARG A 118 13.24 -0.56 -12.00
C ARG A 118 12.41 -1.82 -11.88
N TRP A 119 12.92 -2.86 -11.22
CA TRP A 119 12.22 -4.12 -11.01
C TRP A 119 11.78 -4.26 -9.57
N GLY A 120 10.54 -4.67 -9.35
CA GLY A 120 9.97 -4.86 -8.02
C GLY A 120 8.61 -5.56 -8.08
N PRO A 121 7.95 -5.73 -6.93
CA PRO A 121 6.73 -6.53 -6.80
C PRO A 121 5.49 -5.79 -7.29
N TYR A 122 5.53 -5.22 -8.51
CA TYR A 122 4.56 -4.25 -8.98
C TYR A 122 3.31 -4.84 -9.65
N LEU A 123 3.19 -6.16 -9.77
CA LEU A 123 1.95 -6.83 -10.16
C LEU A 123 0.94 -6.74 -9.03
N SER A 124 -0.35 -6.67 -9.35
CA SER A 124 -1.40 -6.86 -8.34
C SER A 124 -1.49 -8.33 -7.92
N GLU A 125 -2.09 -8.63 -6.77
CA GLU A 125 -2.51 -10.00 -6.44
C GLU A 125 -3.92 -10.29 -7.00
N ARG A 126 -4.70 -9.23 -7.31
CA ARG A 126 -6.01 -9.32 -7.96
C ARG A 126 -6.27 -8.16 -8.93
N GLN A 127 -6.42 -8.49 -10.22
CA GLN A 127 -6.82 -7.51 -11.24
C GLN A 127 -8.27 -7.71 -11.73
N TRP A 128 -8.83 -8.92 -11.59
CA TRP A 128 -10.23 -9.20 -11.87
C TRP A 128 -11.17 -8.50 -10.87
N ALA A 129 -12.41 -8.25 -11.30
CA ALA A 129 -13.43 -7.53 -10.53
C ALA A 129 -13.04 -6.12 -10.00
N THR A 130 -12.10 -5.45 -10.66
CA THR A 130 -11.70 -4.07 -10.32
C THR A 130 -12.49 -3.05 -11.13
N VAL A 131 -12.62 -1.82 -10.60
CA VAL A 131 -13.34 -0.73 -11.28
C VAL A 131 -12.65 -0.33 -12.59
N ARG A 132 -11.32 -0.33 -12.64
CA ARG A 132 -10.58 -0.10 -13.90
C ARG A 132 -10.93 -1.13 -14.97
N GLU A 133 -11.18 -2.39 -14.61
CA GLU A 133 -11.57 -3.45 -15.55
C GLU A 133 -13.09 -3.56 -15.80
N ASP A 134 -13.90 -2.68 -15.22
CA ASP A 134 -15.35 -2.67 -15.34
C ASP A 134 -15.84 -1.93 -16.60
N TYR A 135 -16.36 -2.68 -17.58
CA TYR A 135 -16.97 -2.18 -18.81
C TYR A 135 -18.50 -2.45 -18.85
N SER A 136 -19.14 -2.65 -17.68
CA SER A 136 -20.59 -2.85 -17.55
C SER A 136 -21.39 -1.56 -17.77
N ALA A 137 -22.70 -1.71 -18.00
CA ALA A 137 -23.63 -0.60 -18.16
C ALA A 137 -23.98 0.11 -16.84
N ASN A 138 -23.95 -0.63 -15.73
CA ASN A 138 -24.44 -0.21 -14.41
C ASN A 138 -23.32 0.04 -13.39
N GLY A 139 -22.06 -0.25 -13.72
CA GLY A 139 -20.93 -0.13 -12.80
C GLY A 139 -20.73 -1.35 -11.88
N ASP A 140 -21.31 -2.51 -12.21
CA ASP A 140 -21.10 -3.74 -11.45
C ASP A 140 -19.76 -4.41 -11.84
N ALA A 141 -18.68 -3.94 -11.23
CA ALA A 141 -17.34 -4.47 -11.44
C ALA A 141 -17.23 -5.94 -11.01
N TRP A 142 -17.91 -6.31 -9.91
CA TRP A 142 -17.85 -7.63 -9.29
C TRP A 142 -18.32 -8.74 -10.23
N SER A 143 -19.47 -8.54 -10.86
CA SER A 143 -20.05 -9.54 -11.76
C SER A 143 -19.55 -9.44 -13.20
N HIS A 144 -19.02 -8.28 -13.62
CA HIS A 144 -18.65 -8.04 -15.01
C HIS A 144 -17.38 -8.77 -15.46
N PHE A 145 -16.35 -8.80 -14.61
CA PHE A 145 -15.10 -9.50 -14.89
C PHE A 145 -14.70 -10.39 -13.70
N PRO A 146 -15.43 -11.51 -13.48
CA PRO A 146 -15.21 -12.39 -12.35
C PRO A 146 -13.94 -13.24 -12.52
N HIS A 147 -13.47 -13.84 -11.43
CA HIS A 147 -12.33 -14.75 -11.39
C HIS A 147 -12.38 -15.87 -12.46
N SER A 148 -13.57 -16.38 -12.78
CA SER A 148 -13.74 -17.45 -13.78
C SER A 148 -13.30 -17.04 -15.19
N GLN A 149 -13.38 -15.75 -15.53
CA GLN A 149 -12.95 -15.21 -16.83
C GLN A 149 -11.46 -14.81 -16.84
N ALA A 150 -10.84 -14.56 -15.68
CA ALA A 150 -9.49 -14.00 -15.53
C ALA A 150 -8.39 -14.77 -16.29
N ARG A 151 -8.51 -16.11 -16.35
CA ARG A 151 -7.60 -16.99 -17.10
C ARG A 151 -7.69 -16.83 -18.62
N SER A 152 -8.87 -16.46 -19.12
CA SER A 152 -9.19 -16.42 -20.55
C SER A 152 -9.29 -15.01 -21.12
N ARG A 153 -9.42 -13.98 -20.29
CA ARG A 153 -9.56 -12.57 -20.71
C ARG A 153 -8.29 -11.78 -20.36
N ALA A 154 -7.78 -11.04 -21.34
CA ALA A 154 -6.64 -10.14 -21.12
C ALA A 154 -7.10 -8.89 -20.35
N TYR A 155 -6.24 -8.38 -19.48
CA TYR A 155 -6.48 -7.15 -18.72
C TYR A 155 -6.05 -5.93 -19.52
N ARG A 156 -6.72 -4.79 -19.28
CA ARG A 156 -6.42 -3.53 -19.98
C ARG A 156 -5.52 -2.61 -19.17
N TRP A 157 -5.69 -2.57 -17.86
CA TRP A 157 -5.17 -1.51 -16.98
C TRP A 157 -4.12 -2.00 -15.97
N GLY A 158 -3.77 -3.27 -16.01
CA GLY A 158 -2.83 -3.88 -15.08
C GLY A 158 -2.65 -5.36 -15.37
N GLU A 159 -1.91 -6.05 -14.52
CA GLU A 159 -1.77 -7.52 -14.52
C GLU A 159 -1.73 -8.02 -13.06
N ASP A 160 -2.12 -9.28 -12.86
CA ASP A 160 -2.03 -9.98 -11.58
C ASP A 160 -1.14 -11.23 -11.66
N GLY A 161 -0.63 -11.69 -10.52
CA GLY A 161 0.13 -12.94 -10.43
C GLY A 161 0.75 -13.19 -9.06
N ILE A 162 0.82 -14.47 -8.68
CA ILE A 162 1.34 -14.92 -7.38
C ILE A 162 2.83 -14.60 -7.27
N ALA A 163 3.22 -13.90 -6.20
CA ALA A 163 4.59 -13.45 -5.94
C ALA A 163 5.20 -12.69 -7.13
N GLY A 164 4.37 -11.95 -7.89
CA GLY A 164 4.73 -11.39 -9.18
C GLY A 164 5.62 -10.15 -9.13
N ILE A 165 6.54 -10.03 -10.09
CA ILE A 165 7.39 -8.86 -10.32
C ILE A 165 7.22 -8.30 -11.73
N SER A 166 7.44 -7.00 -11.89
CA SER A 166 7.58 -6.38 -13.21
C SER A 166 8.58 -5.24 -13.18
N ASP A 167 8.91 -4.72 -14.36
CA ASP A 167 9.51 -3.40 -14.41
C ASP A 167 8.50 -2.32 -13.94
N ASN A 168 8.99 -1.13 -13.61
CA ASN A 168 8.23 -0.05 -13.01
C ASN A 168 7.21 0.63 -13.94
N HIS A 169 7.11 0.19 -15.19
CA HIS A 169 6.04 0.55 -16.13
C HIS A 169 5.17 -0.65 -16.50
N GLN A 170 5.35 -1.78 -15.80
CA GLN A 170 4.70 -3.07 -16.04
C GLN A 170 4.80 -3.54 -17.50
N ARG A 171 5.87 -3.21 -18.24
CA ARG A 171 6.04 -3.63 -19.64
C ARG A 171 6.32 -5.12 -19.75
N LEU A 172 7.05 -5.72 -18.81
CA LEU A 172 7.32 -7.16 -18.76
C LEU A 172 7.01 -7.70 -17.36
N CYS A 173 6.17 -8.72 -17.30
CA CYS A 173 5.69 -9.33 -16.07
C CYS A 173 6.27 -10.73 -15.89
N PHE A 174 6.58 -11.09 -14.65
CA PHE A 174 6.97 -12.43 -14.22
C PHE A 174 6.16 -12.82 -12.98
N ALA A 175 5.63 -14.04 -12.95
CA ALA A 175 4.96 -14.60 -11.78
C ALA A 175 4.95 -16.14 -11.85
N LEU A 176 4.49 -16.78 -10.80
CA LEU A 176 4.44 -18.24 -10.70
C LEU A 176 3.03 -18.78 -10.92
N ALA A 177 2.96 -20.01 -11.41
CA ALA A 177 1.76 -20.81 -11.36
C ALA A 177 2.05 -22.23 -10.89
N PHE A 178 1.06 -22.84 -10.22
CA PHE A 178 1.20 -24.15 -9.59
C PHE A 178 0.03 -25.07 -9.94
N TRP A 179 0.30 -26.38 -9.92
CA TRP A 179 -0.75 -27.40 -10.00
C TRP A 179 -0.32 -28.64 -9.23
N ASN A 180 -1.17 -29.11 -8.32
CA ASN A 180 -0.96 -30.29 -7.47
C ASN A 180 -1.40 -31.61 -8.14
N GLY A 181 -1.78 -31.59 -9.42
CA GLY A 181 -2.26 -32.76 -10.15
C GLY A 181 -3.77 -33.02 -10.03
N VAL A 182 -4.44 -32.38 -9.05
CA VAL A 182 -5.85 -32.66 -8.72
C VAL A 182 -6.73 -31.41 -8.73
N ASP A 183 -6.15 -30.22 -8.67
CA ASP A 183 -6.88 -28.97 -8.70
C ASP A 183 -7.62 -28.79 -10.04
N PRO A 184 -8.87 -28.30 -10.01
CA PRO A 184 -9.65 -28.08 -11.23
C PRO A 184 -9.16 -26.89 -12.06
N ILE A 185 -8.25 -26.08 -11.52
CA ILE A 185 -7.67 -24.93 -12.20
C ILE A 185 -6.16 -24.85 -11.98
N LEU A 186 -5.43 -24.33 -12.99
CA LEU A 186 -4.04 -23.91 -12.81
C LEU A 186 -4.00 -22.71 -11.85
N LYS A 187 -3.27 -22.85 -10.74
CA LYS A 187 -3.15 -21.81 -9.70
C LYS A 187 -2.12 -20.76 -10.12
N GLU A 188 -2.55 -19.82 -10.95
CA GLU A 188 -1.72 -18.71 -11.46
C GLU A 188 -2.06 -17.34 -10.81
N ARG A 189 -3.09 -17.32 -9.95
CA ARG A 189 -3.59 -16.16 -9.22
C ARG A 189 -4.28 -16.60 -7.94
N LEU A 190 -4.26 -15.74 -6.93
CA LEU A 190 -4.91 -15.99 -5.65
C LEU A 190 -6.45 -15.95 -5.79
N PHE A 191 -7.11 -16.93 -5.20
CA PHE A 191 -8.58 -17.01 -5.17
C PHE A 191 -9.17 -16.31 -3.93
N GLY A 192 -10.43 -15.92 -4.05
CA GLY A 192 -11.22 -15.40 -2.95
C GLY A 192 -12.63 -15.07 -3.42
N VAL A 193 -13.41 -14.46 -2.55
CA VAL A 193 -14.82 -14.12 -2.76
C VAL A 193 -14.98 -12.65 -3.15
N THR A 194 -15.98 -12.32 -3.96
CA THR A 194 -16.38 -10.91 -4.21
C THR A 194 -17.26 -10.37 -3.09
N GLY A 195 -17.49 -9.05 -3.06
CA GLY A 195 -18.37 -8.43 -2.07
C GLY A 195 -19.83 -8.92 -2.05
N HIS A 196 -20.30 -9.61 -3.11
CA HIS A 196 -21.61 -10.27 -3.11
C HIS A 196 -21.57 -11.75 -2.69
N GLN A 197 -20.36 -12.32 -2.61
CA GLN A 197 -20.13 -13.72 -2.26
C GLN A 197 -19.69 -13.90 -0.81
N GLY A 198 -19.04 -12.92 -0.19
CA GLY A 198 -18.75 -12.92 1.24
C GLY A 198 -19.91 -12.42 2.10
N ASN A 199 -20.01 -12.94 3.31
CA ASN A 199 -20.97 -12.46 4.31
C ASN A 199 -20.57 -11.10 4.89
N HIS A 200 -19.27 -10.82 4.96
CA HIS A 200 -18.72 -9.52 5.38
C HIS A 200 -18.06 -8.72 4.27
N GLY A 201 -17.67 -9.31 3.14
CA GLY A 201 -17.10 -8.52 2.04
C GLY A 201 -16.42 -9.33 0.96
N GLU A 202 -15.66 -8.65 0.09
CA GLU A 202 -14.60 -9.35 -0.63
C GLU A 202 -13.52 -9.80 0.35
N ASP A 203 -12.98 -11.00 0.14
CA ASP A 203 -11.94 -11.56 1.01
C ASP A 203 -11.11 -12.61 0.25
N VAL A 204 -9.80 -12.59 0.46
CA VAL A 204 -8.85 -13.54 -0.12
C VAL A 204 -8.88 -14.85 0.66
N LYS A 205 -9.11 -15.97 -0.03
CA LYS A 205 -9.24 -17.28 0.63
C LYS A 205 -7.97 -18.11 0.51
N GLU A 206 -6.82 -17.47 0.55
CA GLU A 206 -5.51 -18.07 0.32
C GLU A 206 -4.53 -17.74 1.45
N LEU A 207 -3.59 -18.64 1.71
CA LEU A 207 -2.59 -18.45 2.77
C LEU A 207 -1.23 -18.11 2.16
N TYR A 208 -0.81 -16.87 2.33
CA TYR A 208 0.46 -16.36 1.83
C TYR A 208 1.02 -15.26 2.71
N TYR A 209 2.34 -15.02 2.65
CA TYR A 209 3.03 -14.12 3.57
C TYR A 209 4.16 -13.35 2.90
N TYR A 210 4.24 -12.06 3.21
CA TYR A 210 5.37 -11.19 2.88
C TYR A 210 6.45 -11.33 3.95
N LEU A 211 7.47 -12.14 3.67
CA LEU A 211 8.49 -12.47 4.66
C LEU A 211 9.61 -11.42 4.71
N ASP A 212 9.99 -10.88 3.55
CA ASP A 212 11.13 -9.97 3.46
C ASP A 212 11.10 -9.12 2.19
N SER A 213 11.63 -7.89 2.25
CA SER A 213 11.96 -7.08 1.08
C SER A 213 12.88 -5.93 1.49
N THR A 214 13.95 -5.69 0.75
CA THR A 214 14.71 -4.43 0.89
C THR A 214 14.03 -3.28 0.10
N PRO A 215 14.26 -2.00 0.45
CA PRO A 215 13.69 -0.84 -0.24
C PRO A 215 13.92 -0.76 -1.75
N THR A 216 15.09 -1.23 -2.19
CA THR A 216 15.48 -1.33 -3.59
C THR A 216 15.01 -2.62 -4.26
N HIS A 217 14.35 -3.51 -3.50
CA HIS A 217 13.98 -4.85 -3.93
C HIS A 217 15.21 -5.64 -4.41
N SER A 218 16.38 -5.38 -3.80
CA SER A 218 17.62 -6.11 -4.03
C SER A 218 17.56 -7.53 -3.46
N TYR A 219 16.75 -7.72 -2.42
CA TYR A 219 16.32 -9.02 -1.91
C TYR A 219 14.83 -8.97 -1.59
N MET A 220 14.10 -10.04 -1.90
CA MET A 220 12.70 -10.22 -1.49
C MET A 220 12.41 -11.69 -1.21
N LYS A 221 11.53 -11.96 -0.24
CA LYS A 221 11.08 -13.31 0.12
C LYS A 221 9.58 -13.36 0.37
N TYR A 222 8.94 -14.34 -0.25
CA TYR A 222 7.50 -14.61 -0.19
C TYR A 222 7.26 -16.08 0.16
N LEU A 223 6.17 -16.39 0.85
CA LEU A 223 5.73 -17.76 1.12
C LEU A 223 4.27 -17.95 0.65
N TYR A 224 4.02 -18.98 -0.15
CA TYR A 224 2.68 -19.47 -0.47
C TYR A 224 2.44 -20.84 0.16
N LYS A 225 1.31 -21.03 0.83
CA LYS A 225 0.87 -22.32 1.39
C LYS A 225 -0.19 -22.94 0.49
N TYR A 226 0.22 -23.91 -0.32
CA TYR A 226 -0.64 -24.49 -1.36
C TYR A 226 -1.12 -25.91 -0.98
N PRO A 227 -2.43 -26.17 -0.86
CA PRO A 227 -2.94 -27.51 -0.51
C PRO A 227 -2.58 -28.59 -1.54
N GLN A 228 -2.33 -29.82 -1.06
CA GLN A 228 -2.14 -31.00 -1.93
C GLN A 228 -3.46 -31.64 -2.36
N ARG A 229 -4.53 -31.36 -1.63
CA ARG A 229 -5.90 -31.78 -1.96
C ARG A 229 -6.54 -30.80 -2.95
N PRO A 230 -7.59 -31.21 -3.68
CA PRO A 230 -8.34 -30.30 -4.53
C PRO A 230 -8.83 -29.09 -3.75
N TYR A 231 -8.50 -27.90 -4.23
CA TYR A 231 -8.90 -26.67 -3.57
C TYR A 231 -10.44 -26.48 -3.62
N PRO A 232 -11.11 -26.15 -2.49
CA PRO A 232 -12.57 -26.21 -2.36
C PRO A 232 -13.27 -24.91 -2.80
N TYR A 233 -13.13 -24.53 -4.07
CA TYR A 233 -13.66 -23.26 -4.60
C TYR A 233 -15.17 -23.08 -4.40
N GLU A 234 -15.97 -24.11 -4.71
CA GLU A 234 -17.43 -24.04 -4.65
C GLU A 234 -17.93 -24.02 -3.20
N GLU A 235 -17.32 -24.82 -2.33
CA GLU A 235 -17.65 -24.87 -0.89
C GLU A 235 -17.40 -23.50 -0.24
N ILE A 236 -16.22 -22.91 -0.45
CA ILE A 236 -15.87 -21.58 0.08
C ILE A 236 -16.90 -20.52 -0.35
N VAL A 237 -17.28 -20.50 -1.63
CA VAL A 237 -18.27 -19.53 -2.13
C VAL A 237 -19.65 -19.81 -1.53
N ASN A 238 -20.10 -21.07 -1.54
CA ASN A 238 -21.43 -21.43 -1.08
C ASN A 238 -21.61 -21.18 0.43
N GLU A 239 -20.63 -21.56 1.25
CA GLU A 239 -20.68 -21.37 2.70
C GLU A 239 -20.71 -19.87 3.06
N ASN A 240 -19.83 -19.07 2.46
CA ASN A 240 -19.82 -17.62 2.72
C ASN A 240 -21.11 -16.93 2.25
N MET A 241 -21.67 -17.32 1.09
CA MET A 241 -22.95 -16.78 0.60
C MET A 241 -24.15 -17.13 1.49
N ASN A 242 -24.10 -18.29 2.16
CA ASN A 242 -25.20 -18.76 3.01
C ASN A 242 -25.08 -18.29 4.47
N ARG A 243 -23.94 -17.71 4.85
CA ARG A 243 -23.74 -17.13 6.17
C ARG A 243 -24.37 -15.75 6.27
N SER A 244 -24.96 -15.47 7.43
CA SER A 244 -25.39 -14.14 7.82
C SER A 244 -24.22 -13.36 8.45
N ARG A 245 -24.43 -12.05 8.65
CA ARG A 245 -23.41 -11.14 9.22
C ARG A 245 -23.11 -11.39 10.71
N ASP A 246 -23.97 -12.11 11.43
CA ASP A 246 -23.72 -12.50 12.82
C ASP A 246 -22.79 -13.72 12.95
N VAL A 247 -22.42 -14.35 11.83
CA VAL A 247 -21.47 -15.46 11.77
C VAL A 247 -20.13 -14.93 11.25
N SER A 248 -19.02 -15.48 11.75
CA SER A 248 -17.69 -15.19 11.21
C SER A 248 -17.59 -15.64 9.76
N GLU A 249 -16.65 -15.07 9.02
CA GLU A 249 -16.31 -15.53 7.67
C GLU A 249 -15.88 -17.01 7.69
N TYR A 250 -16.08 -17.70 6.56
CA TYR A 250 -15.61 -19.06 6.39
C TYR A 250 -14.26 -19.04 5.69
N GLU A 251 -13.21 -19.38 6.44
CA GLU A 251 -11.82 -19.29 6.01
C GLU A 251 -11.27 -20.61 5.44
N LEU A 252 -10.15 -20.51 4.71
CA LEU A 252 -9.50 -21.71 4.16
C LEU A 252 -9.11 -22.71 5.25
N LEU A 253 -8.73 -22.24 6.45
CA LEU A 253 -8.40 -23.10 7.59
C LEU A 253 -9.62 -23.85 8.15
N ASP A 254 -10.85 -23.36 7.92
CA ASP A 254 -12.09 -24.00 8.40
C ASP A 254 -12.52 -25.20 7.53
N THR A 255 -11.88 -25.39 6.36
CA THR A 255 -12.18 -26.48 5.41
C THR A 255 -11.57 -27.83 5.80
N GLY A 256 -10.68 -27.85 6.79
CA GLY A 256 -9.91 -29.04 7.18
C GLY A 256 -8.81 -29.45 6.18
N LEU A 257 -8.53 -28.63 5.16
CA LEU A 257 -7.46 -28.89 4.19
C LEU A 257 -6.07 -29.01 4.83
N PHE A 258 -5.87 -28.35 5.97
CA PHE A 258 -4.59 -28.24 6.66
C PHE A 258 -4.46 -29.16 7.90
N ASP A 259 -5.49 -29.94 8.23
CA ASP A 259 -5.52 -30.75 9.45
C ASP A 259 -4.52 -31.93 9.42
N ASP A 260 -4.26 -32.47 8.23
CA ASP A 260 -3.34 -33.59 8.02
C ASP A 260 -1.96 -33.15 7.49
N ASP A 261 -1.64 -31.85 7.58
CA ASP A 261 -0.41 -31.23 7.06
C ASP A 261 -0.14 -31.45 5.56
N ARG A 262 -1.20 -31.77 4.78
CA ARG A 262 -1.12 -32.02 3.33
C ARG A 262 -1.11 -30.74 2.51
N TYR A 263 -0.02 -29.99 2.61
CA TYR A 263 0.20 -28.77 1.85
C TYR A 263 1.69 -28.60 1.47
N TRP A 264 1.94 -27.68 0.56
CA TRP A 264 3.27 -27.23 0.16
C TRP A 264 3.58 -25.91 0.82
N ASP A 265 4.75 -25.80 1.44
CA ASP A 265 5.36 -24.48 1.71
C ASP A 265 6.22 -24.11 0.51
N ILE A 266 5.78 -23.12 -0.27
CA ILE A 266 6.49 -22.66 -1.46
C ILE A 266 7.12 -21.30 -1.15
N PHE A 267 8.43 -21.31 -0.92
CA PHE A 267 9.22 -20.09 -0.76
C PHE A 267 9.65 -19.57 -2.13
N VAL A 268 9.54 -18.25 -2.31
CA VAL A 268 9.98 -17.55 -3.51
C VAL A 268 10.95 -16.46 -3.08
N GLU A 269 12.18 -16.55 -3.57
CA GLU A 269 13.25 -15.61 -3.28
C GLU A 269 13.68 -14.91 -4.57
N TYR A 270 13.77 -13.59 -4.50
CA TYR A 270 14.31 -12.74 -5.56
C TYR A 270 15.58 -12.07 -5.04
N ALA A 271 16.66 -12.13 -5.80
CA ALA A 271 17.91 -11.46 -5.46
C ALA A 271 18.48 -10.75 -6.69
N LYS A 272 18.87 -9.49 -6.55
CA LYS A 272 19.55 -8.76 -7.64
C LYS A 272 21.04 -9.02 -7.62
N GLU A 273 21.62 -9.08 -8.82
CA GLU A 273 23.07 -9.14 -8.97
C GLU A 273 23.72 -7.87 -8.39
N GLU A 274 24.94 -8.02 -7.85
CA GLU A 274 25.62 -6.97 -7.10
C GLU A 274 25.82 -5.67 -7.91
N ASP A 275 26.26 -5.79 -9.15
CA ASP A 275 26.62 -4.68 -10.02
C ASP A 275 25.58 -4.40 -11.11
N ASN A 276 24.53 -5.23 -11.21
CA ASN A 276 23.50 -5.13 -12.23
C ASN A 276 22.07 -5.22 -11.66
N ALA A 277 21.45 -4.05 -11.49
CA ALA A 277 20.06 -3.90 -11.05
C ALA A 277 19.00 -4.54 -11.98
N ASP A 278 19.37 -4.88 -13.23
CA ASP A 278 18.49 -5.53 -14.23
C ASP A 278 18.68 -7.06 -14.31
N SER A 279 19.63 -7.62 -13.53
CA SER A 279 19.81 -9.07 -13.38
C SER A 279 19.18 -9.54 -12.07
N ILE A 280 18.26 -10.50 -12.14
CA ILE A 280 17.49 -11.00 -11.00
C ILE A 280 17.59 -12.53 -10.97
N TYR A 281 18.13 -13.06 -9.89
CA TYR A 281 18.05 -14.45 -9.49
C TYR A 281 16.67 -14.73 -8.90
N VAL A 282 16.08 -15.86 -9.28
CA VAL A 282 14.81 -16.34 -8.74
C VAL A 282 15.02 -17.77 -8.26
N ARG A 283 14.75 -18.02 -6.98
CA ARG A 283 14.77 -19.36 -6.38
C ARG A 283 13.39 -19.68 -5.83
N VAL A 284 12.83 -20.79 -6.29
CA VAL A 284 11.57 -21.33 -5.77
C VAL A 284 11.87 -22.64 -5.08
N THR A 285 11.59 -22.70 -3.77
CA THR A 285 11.81 -23.90 -2.96
C THR A 285 10.47 -24.37 -2.40
N ALA A 286 10.02 -25.54 -2.84
CA ALA A 286 8.75 -26.13 -2.41
C ALA A 286 9.00 -27.32 -1.48
N TYR A 287 8.55 -27.21 -0.23
CA TYR A 287 8.61 -28.29 0.76
C TYR A 287 7.27 -29.02 0.84
N ASN A 288 7.31 -30.34 0.74
CA ASN A 288 6.16 -31.21 1.00
C ASN A 288 6.00 -31.39 2.53
N ARG A 289 4.98 -30.75 3.11
CA ARG A 289 4.69 -30.91 4.55
C ARG A 289 3.86 -32.16 4.84
N GLY A 290 3.22 -32.72 3.81
CA GLY A 290 2.39 -33.90 3.92
C GLY A 290 3.21 -35.16 4.22
N PRO A 291 2.54 -36.21 4.74
CA PRO A 291 3.21 -37.45 5.11
C PRO A 291 3.66 -38.29 3.91
N ASP A 292 3.00 -38.13 2.75
CA ASP A 292 3.19 -38.95 1.56
C ASP A 292 3.92 -38.17 0.45
N PRO A 293 4.66 -38.87 -0.44
CA PRO A 293 5.11 -38.26 -1.68
C PRO A 293 3.95 -37.69 -2.50
N ALA A 294 4.15 -36.52 -3.09
CA ALA A 294 3.10 -35.83 -3.85
C ALA A 294 3.65 -35.18 -5.12
N ALA A 295 2.78 -35.05 -6.12
CA ALA A 295 3.10 -34.40 -7.38
C ALA A 295 2.97 -32.88 -7.26
N LEU A 296 3.92 -32.15 -7.85
CA LEU A 296 3.88 -30.69 -7.95
C LEU A 296 4.36 -30.24 -9.32
N HIS A 297 3.56 -29.39 -9.95
CA HIS A 297 3.93 -28.69 -11.17
C HIS A 297 4.25 -27.25 -10.80
N ILE A 298 5.42 -26.75 -11.23
CA ILE A 298 5.83 -25.36 -11.04
C ILE A 298 6.02 -24.74 -12.43
N LEU A 299 5.32 -23.64 -12.69
CA LEU A 299 5.30 -22.97 -13.98
C LEU A 299 5.62 -21.48 -13.82
N PRO A 300 6.90 -21.08 -13.77
CA PRO A 300 7.28 -19.67 -13.88
C PRO A 300 6.86 -19.13 -15.24
N GLN A 301 6.10 -18.03 -15.24
CA GLN A 301 5.54 -17.42 -16.43
C GLN A 301 6.16 -16.05 -16.67
N LEU A 302 6.42 -15.74 -17.94
CA LEU A 302 6.91 -14.44 -18.40
C LEU A 302 5.97 -13.93 -19.49
N TRP A 303 5.45 -12.71 -19.37
CA TRP A 303 4.53 -12.17 -20.37
C TRP A 303 4.57 -10.66 -20.49
N PHE A 304 4.18 -10.19 -21.68
CA PHE A 304 3.87 -8.80 -21.92
C PHE A 304 2.38 -8.55 -21.62
N PRO A 305 2.02 -7.50 -20.86
CA PRO A 305 0.63 -7.09 -20.80
C PRO A 305 0.14 -6.75 -22.20
N ASN A 306 -1.12 -7.07 -22.46
CA ASN A 306 -1.71 -6.79 -23.75
C ASN A 306 -1.80 -5.27 -23.93
N THR A 307 -1.06 -4.71 -24.87
CA THR A 307 -1.12 -3.27 -25.21
C THR A 307 -1.54 -3.03 -26.65
N TRP A 308 -1.49 -4.08 -27.48
CA TRP A 308 -1.72 -4.04 -28.92
C TRP A 308 -3.18 -4.21 -29.34
N SER A 309 -4.05 -4.66 -28.43
CA SER A 309 -5.46 -4.95 -28.76
C SER A 309 -6.39 -3.73 -28.60
N TRP A 310 -5.91 -2.60 -28.08
CA TRP A 310 -6.78 -1.53 -27.58
C TRP A 310 -6.86 -0.29 -28.48
N SER A 311 -5.73 0.20 -28.99
CA SER A 311 -5.67 1.46 -29.74
C SER A 311 -5.54 1.29 -31.26
N LEU A 312 -5.91 2.33 -32.00
CA LEU A 312 -5.68 2.45 -33.45
C LEU A 312 -4.88 3.74 -33.75
N PRO A 313 -3.81 3.70 -34.57
CA PRO A 313 -3.19 2.49 -35.12
C PRO A 313 -2.62 1.59 -34.00
N ARG A 314 -2.64 0.27 -34.21
CA ARG A 314 -2.14 -0.68 -33.21
C ARG A 314 -0.64 -0.44 -32.97
N PRO A 315 -0.17 -0.42 -31.71
CA PRO A 315 1.24 -0.31 -31.41
C PRO A 315 2.01 -1.58 -31.83
N GLU A 316 3.34 -1.47 -31.89
CA GLU A 316 4.20 -2.62 -32.20
C GLU A 316 4.08 -3.70 -31.11
N LYS A 317 3.73 -4.92 -31.52
CA LYS A 317 3.56 -6.07 -30.63
C LYS A 317 4.92 -6.61 -30.17
N PRO A 318 5.20 -6.70 -28.86
CA PRO A 318 6.44 -7.29 -28.35
C PRO A 318 6.46 -8.80 -28.59
N THR A 319 7.62 -9.45 -28.42
CA THR A 319 7.77 -10.88 -28.71
C THR A 319 8.60 -11.61 -27.68
N LEU A 320 8.18 -12.83 -27.34
CA LEU A 320 8.92 -13.85 -26.63
C LEU A 320 9.32 -14.94 -27.62
N THR A 321 10.57 -15.37 -27.58
CA THR A 321 11.09 -16.48 -28.40
C THR A 321 11.92 -17.44 -27.57
N GLY A 322 11.64 -18.74 -27.69
CA GLY A 322 12.43 -19.79 -27.09
C GLY A 322 13.74 -20.01 -27.86
N HIS A 323 14.83 -20.14 -27.12
CA HIS A 323 16.13 -20.57 -27.64
C HIS A 323 16.65 -21.69 -26.78
N ASN A 324 17.33 -22.65 -27.41
CA ASN A 324 17.77 -23.87 -26.73
C ASN A 324 16.57 -24.56 -26.05
N GLU A 325 16.80 -25.49 -25.12
CA GLU A 325 15.72 -26.17 -24.41
C GLU A 325 15.25 -25.39 -23.17
N ASN A 326 15.94 -24.31 -22.77
CA ASN A 326 15.78 -23.72 -21.44
C ASN A 326 15.90 -22.19 -21.35
N ALA A 327 15.90 -21.45 -22.47
CA ALA A 327 15.99 -19.98 -22.46
C ALA A 327 14.85 -19.30 -23.23
N ILE A 328 14.32 -18.22 -22.65
CA ILE A 328 13.28 -17.38 -23.26
C ILE A 328 13.86 -15.98 -23.48
N THR A 329 13.87 -15.48 -24.71
CA THR A 329 14.23 -14.09 -25.02
C THR A 329 12.98 -13.24 -25.13
N ALA A 330 12.89 -12.20 -24.32
CA ALA A 330 11.90 -11.14 -24.40
C ALA A 330 12.46 -9.95 -25.19
N SER A 331 11.74 -9.51 -26.22
CA SER A 331 12.08 -8.34 -27.04
C SER A 331 10.94 -7.33 -27.02
N HIS A 332 11.19 -6.20 -26.40
CA HIS A 332 10.23 -5.10 -26.26
C HIS A 332 10.78 -3.82 -26.91
N PRO A 333 9.96 -3.04 -27.65
CA PRO A 333 10.43 -1.85 -28.38
C PRO A 333 11.18 -0.83 -27.51
N THR A 334 10.76 -0.63 -26.25
CA THR A 334 11.35 0.38 -25.35
C THR A 334 12.11 -0.17 -24.15
N LEU A 335 11.93 -1.45 -23.80
CA LEU A 335 12.65 -2.08 -22.69
C LEU A 335 13.92 -2.79 -23.21
N GLY A 336 13.99 -3.06 -24.51
CA GLY A 336 15.11 -3.76 -25.13
C GLY A 336 14.94 -5.27 -25.06
N LYS A 337 16.07 -5.98 -25.02
CA LYS A 337 16.10 -7.44 -24.92
C LYS A 337 16.49 -7.88 -23.51
N THR A 338 15.74 -8.82 -22.99
CA THR A 338 15.98 -9.48 -21.70
C THR A 338 15.80 -10.98 -21.90
N HIS A 339 16.55 -11.78 -21.14
CA HIS A 339 16.53 -13.24 -21.22
C HIS A 339 16.09 -13.81 -19.89
N LEU A 340 15.19 -14.79 -19.91
CA LEU A 340 14.88 -15.65 -18.77
C LEU A 340 15.53 -17.01 -19.01
N TYR A 341 16.54 -17.35 -18.21
CA TYR A 341 17.15 -18.66 -18.19
C TYR A 341 16.47 -19.51 -17.14
N CYS A 342 15.99 -20.69 -17.53
CA CYS A 342 15.28 -21.64 -16.69
C CYS A 342 16.22 -22.82 -16.46
N LEU A 343 16.92 -22.88 -15.33
CA LEU A 343 17.96 -23.89 -15.13
C LEU A 343 17.31 -25.28 -14.93
N PRO A 344 17.97 -26.38 -15.31
CA PRO A 344 17.56 -27.71 -14.87
C PRO A 344 17.48 -27.75 -13.35
N SER A 345 16.49 -28.46 -12.82
CA SER A 345 16.27 -28.63 -11.40
C SER A 345 16.86 -29.97 -10.94
N PRO A 346 17.50 -30.05 -9.78
CA PRO A 346 17.88 -31.36 -9.22
C PRO A 346 16.64 -32.20 -8.92
N LEU A 347 16.80 -33.53 -8.82
CA LEU A 347 15.72 -34.39 -8.34
C LEU A 347 15.25 -33.97 -6.94
N PRO A 348 13.96 -34.16 -6.62
CA PRO A 348 13.48 -33.93 -5.27
C PRO A 348 14.27 -34.71 -4.23
N VAL A 349 14.66 -34.04 -3.15
CA VAL A 349 15.45 -34.65 -2.06
C VAL A 349 14.56 -34.93 -0.85
N GLY A 350 14.90 -35.99 -0.11
CA GLY A 350 14.23 -36.34 1.15
C GLY A 350 14.64 -35.44 2.32
N PRO A 351 13.97 -35.55 3.47
CA PRO A 351 14.24 -34.72 4.65
C PRO A 351 15.54 -35.06 5.41
N ASP A 352 16.14 -36.23 5.18
CA ASP A 352 17.38 -36.66 5.84
C ASP A 352 18.62 -36.27 5.02
N ASP A 353 19.54 -35.49 5.62
CA ASP A 353 20.87 -35.11 5.10
C ASP A 353 21.81 -36.29 4.74
N ASN A 354 21.36 -37.54 4.93
CA ASN A 354 22.15 -38.77 4.78
C ASN A 354 21.93 -39.51 3.47
N ALA A 355 21.15 -38.98 2.53
CA ALA A 355 21.30 -39.44 1.15
C ALA A 355 22.68 -38.97 0.67
N GLU A 356 23.66 -39.88 0.70
CA GLU A 356 24.83 -39.75 -0.18
C GLU A 356 24.28 -39.23 -1.50
N VAL A 357 24.77 -38.08 -1.94
CA VAL A 357 24.60 -37.64 -3.34
C VAL A 357 25.21 -38.78 -4.14
N VAL A 358 24.39 -39.76 -4.49
CA VAL A 358 24.73 -40.71 -5.54
C VAL A 358 24.78 -39.80 -6.74
N VAL A 359 25.99 -39.38 -7.08
CA VAL A 359 26.30 -38.83 -8.40
C VAL A 359 26.04 -40.00 -9.34
N SER A 360 24.77 -40.27 -9.64
CA SER A 360 24.39 -40.99 -10.83
C SER A 360 24.76 -40.08 -12.00
N ASP A 361 25.37 -40.69 -13.01
CA ASP A 361 25.92 -40.02 -14.19
C ASP A 361 24.93 -38.98 -14.76
N GLU A 362 25.32 -37.69 -14.76
CA GLU A 362 24.84 -36.48 -15.48
C GLU A 362 23.38 -36.34 -16.03
N ASP A 363 22.41 -37.24 -15.82
CA ASP A 363 21.18 -37.30 -16.64
C ASP A 363 19.85 -37.39 -15.85
N ASP A 364 19.88 -37.25 -14.52
CA ASP A 364 18.66 -37.38 -13.69
C ASP A 364 17.97 -36.03 -13.36
N SER A 365 18.41 -34.89 -13.90
CA SER A 365 17.82 -33.58 -13.62
C SER A 365 16.40 -33.40 -14.20
N VAL A 366 15.56 -32.62 -13.53
CA VAL A 366 14.23 -32.21 -14.03
C VAL A 366 14.38 -30.99 -14.96
N TYR A 367 14.24 -31.21 -16.26
CA TYR A 367 14.31 -30.15 -17.28
C TYR A 367 12.95 -29.48 -17.50
N PRO A 368 12.92 -28.15 -17.70
CA PRO A 368 11.68 -27.45 -18.02
C PRO A 368 11.22 -27.72 -19.44
N THR A 369 9.91 -27.92 -19.63
CA THR A 369 9.29 -27.80 -20.95
C THR A 369 8.88 -26.35 -21.21
N LEU A 370 9.47 -25.70 -22.23
CA LEU A 370 9.09 -24.32 -22.56
C LEU A 370 7.77 -24.26 -23.35
N LEU A 371 6.79 -23.54 -22.80
CA LEU A 371 5.46 -23.34 -23.35
C LEU A 371 5.30 -21.90 -23.85
N PHE A 372 4.58 -21.70 -24.96
CA PHE A 372 4.36 -20.38 -25.56
C PHE A 372 2.92 -20.18 -26.00
N THR A 373 2.39 -18.97 -25.79
CA THR A 373 1.06 -18.55 -26.22
C THR A 373 1.00 -17.02 -26.40
N GLU A 374 -0.16 -16.50 -26.77
CA GLU A 374 -0.44 -15.07 -26.79
C GLU A 374 -1.18 -14.64 -25.53
N ASN A 375 -0.81 -13.49 -24.93
CA ASN A 375 -1.58 -12.86 -23.85
C ASN A 375 -2.80 -12.10 -24.44
N GLU A 376 -3.68 -12.85 -25.11
CA GLU A 376 -4.86 -12.32 -25.80
C GLU A 376 -6.13 -12.98 -25.25
N THR A 377 -7.22 -12.20 -25.25
CA THR A 377 -8.54 -12.69 -24.84
C THR A 377 -8.98 -13.85 -25.74
N ASN A 378 -9.40 -14.94 -25.13
CA ASN A 378 -10.01 -16.07 -25.81
C ASN A 378 -11.50 -15.78 -26.09
N TYR A 379 -11.75 -14.99 -27.14
CA TYR A 379 -13.09 -14.61 -27.59
C TYR A 379 -13.98 -15.82 -27.92
N ARG A 380 -13.40 -16.91 -28.44
CA ARG A 380 -14.13 -18.14 -28.73
C ARG A 380 -14.73 -18.75 -27.46
N ARG A 381 -13.92 -18.91 -26.40
CA ARG A 381 -14.37 -19.51 -25.14
C ARG A 381 -15.34 -18.61 -24.38
N LEU A 382 -15.08 -17.29 -24.35
CA LEU A 382 -15.85 -16.36 -23.53
C LEU A 382 -17.14 -15.84 -24.20
N TYR A 383 -17.11 -15.67 -25.53
CA TYR A 383 -18.16 -14.92 -26.24
C TYR A 383 -18.62 -15.62 -27.54
N GLY A 384 -18.13 -16.82 -27.83
CA GLY A 384 -18.41 -17.51 -29.10
C GLY A 384 -17.82 -16.82 -30.34
N GLY A 385 -16.88 -15.89 -30.15
CA GLY A 385 -16.23 -15.14 -31.22
C GLY A 385 -15.08 -15.89 -31.90
N GLN A 386 -14.38 -15.22 -32.82
CA GLN A 386 -13.16 -15.74 -33.44
C GLN A 386 -11.93 -15.13 -32.77
N ASN A 387 -10.97 -15.97 -32.38
CA ASN A 387 -9.69 -15.51 -31.86
C ASN A 387 -8.79 -15.03 -33.01
N GLU A 388 -8.04 -13.94 -32.79
CA GLU A 388 -7.00 -13.50 -33.75
C GLU A 388 -5.84 -14.50 -33.79
N SER A 389 -5.49 -15.07 -32.64
CA SER A 389 -4.43 -16.07 -32.48
C SER A 389 -5.00 -17.45 -32.16
N LYS A 390 -4.32 -18.50 -32.65
CA LYS A 390 -4.72 -19.90 -32.37
C LYS A 390 -4.61 -20.25 -30.89
N TYR A 391 -3.54 -19.79 -30.24
CA TYR A 391 -3.25 -20.04 -28.82
C TYR A 391 -3.46 -18.73 -28.05
N ALA A 392 -4.45 -18.71 -27.16
CA ALA A 392 -4.83 -17.54 -26.37
C ALA A 392 -4.31 -17.64 -24.93
N LYS A 393 -4.66 -16.67 -24.07
CA LYS A 393 -4.12 -16.52 -22.72
C LYS A 393 -4.22 -17.78 -21.84
N ASP A 394 -5.27 -18.58 -22.03
CA ASP A 394 -5.59 -19.80 -21.28
C ASP A 394 -4.98 -21.10 -21.84
N ALA A 395 -4.11 -21.01 -22.85
CA ALA A 395 -3.45 -22.16 -23.46
C ALA A 395 -2.67 -23.02 -22.44
N PHE A 396 -1.98 -22.39 -21.47
CA PHE A 396 -1.24 -23.13 -20.43
C PHE A 396 -2.17 -23.89 -19.50
N HIS A 397 -3.34 -23.34 -19.23
CA HIS A 397 -4.36 -24.00 -18.44
C HIS A 397 -4.87 -25.26 -19.16
N ASP A 398 -5.19 -25.16 -20.46
CA ASP A 398 -5.63 -26.30 -21.28
C ASP A 398 -4.53 -27.38 -21.43
N TYR A 399 -3.28 -26.94 -21.49
CA TYR A 399 -2.13 -27.84 -21.57
C TYR A 399 -1.97 -28.66 -20.28
N VAL A 400 -1.94 -27.98 -19.12
CA VAL A 400 -1.64 -28.59 -17.81
C VAL A 400 -2.83 -29.33 -17.22
N VAL A 401 -4.04 -28.78 -17.31
CA VAL A 401 -5.24 -29.28 -16.60
C VAL A 401 -6.12 -30.09 -17.57
N PRO A 402 -6.09 -31.45 -17.53
CA PRO A 402 -6.75 -32.26 -18.54
C PRO A 402 -8.27 -32.10 -18.56
N SER A 403 -8.89 -31.86 -17.40
CA SER A 403 -10.34 -31.67 -17.26
C SER A 403 -10.86 -30.40 -17.94
N HIS A 404 -9.99 -29.43 -18.23
CA HIS A 404 -10.35 -28.18 -18.90
C HIS A 404 -10.19 -28.24 -20.44
N ARG A 405 -9.61 -29.33 -20.96
CA ARG A 405 -9.42 -29.50 -22.40
C ARG A 405 -10.77 -29.53 -23.12
N PRO A 406 -10.90 -28.92 -24.31
CA PRO A 406 -12.10 -29.03 -25.13
C PRO A 406 -12.46 -30.51 -25.36
N LYS A 407 -13.71 -30.89 -25.11
CA LYS A 407 -14.20 -32.26 -25.37
C LYS A 407 -14.07 -32.58 -26.86
N VAL A 408 -13.43 -33.70 -27.17
CA VAL A 408 -13.32 -34.23 -28.54
C VAL A 408 -14.57 -35.04 -28.83
N GLU A 409 -15.67 -34.38 -29.23
CA GLU A 409 -16.80 -35.06 -29.87
C GLU A 409 -16.65 -34.90 -31.40
N GLY A 410 -16.87 -36.00 -32.12
CA GLY A 410 -16.29 -36.27 -33.44
C GLY A 410 -16.44 -35.18 -34.50
N ASN A 411 -15.37 -35.02 -35.30
CA ASN A 411 -15.22 -34.28 -36.57
C ASN A 411 -15.86 -32.89 -36.75
N ASP A 412 -16.50 -32.29 -35.76
CA ASP A 412 -16.95 -30.91 -35.78
C ASP A 412 -16.17 -30.08 -34.76
N PHE A 413 -15.17 -29.34 -35.23
CA PHE A 413 -14.65 -28.17 -34.53
C PHE A 413 -15.64 -26.98 -34.55
N PHE A 414 -16.93 -27.25 -34.78
CA PHE A 414 -18.06 -26.33 -34.76
C PHE A 414 -19.27 -26.92 -34.00
N GLY A 415 -19.05 -27.45 -32.79
CA GLY A 415 -20.15 -27.79 -31.88
C GLY A 415 -20.73 -26.54 -31.19
N LYS A 416 -22.01 -26.25 -31.42
CA LYS A 416 -22.81 -25.27 -30.66
C LYS A 416 -22.67 -25.54 -29.16
N ILE A 417 -22.26 -24.53 -28.40
CA ILE A 417 -22.35 -24.56 -26.94
C ILE A 417 -23.83 -24.35 -26.59
N TYR A 418 -24.45 -25.35 -25.97
CA TYR A 418 -25.73 -25.20 -25.30
C TYR A 418 -25.54 -24.33 -24.05
N THR A 419 -26.05 -23.10 -24.09
CA THR A 419 -26.46 -22.41 -22.87
C THR A 419 -27.58 -23.23 -22.24
N ARG A 420 -27.35 -23.80 -21.05
CA ARG A 420 -28.46 -24.24 -20.20
C ARG A 420 -29.18 -23.01 -19.64
N THR A 421 -30.00 -22.42 -20.49
CA THR A 421 -31.23 -21.75 -20.10
C THR A 421 -32.36 -22.45 -20.84
N SER A 422 -33.30 -22.98 -20.05
CA SER A 422 -34.46 -23.75 -20.48
C SER A 422 -35.25 -23.07 -21.60
N SER A 423 -35.48 -23.78 -22.70
CA SER A 423 -36.66 -23.58 -23.54
C SER A 423 -37.11 -24.91 -24.15
N ALA A 424 -38.42 -25.07 -24.24
CA ALA A 424 -39.13 -26.27 -24.65
C ALA A 424 -39.33 -26.31 -26.18
N ASN A 425 -39.30 -27.54 -26.71
CA ASN A 425 -39.71 -28.02 -28.05
C ASN A 425 -38.54 -28.39 -28.97
N GLY A 426 -38.51 -29.67 -29.33
CA GLY A 426 -37.51 -30.28 -30.20
C GLY A 426 -37.90 -30.32 -31.67
N GLU A 427 -36.90 -30.57 -32.51
CA GLU A 427 -36.83 -31.51 -33.65
C GLU A 427 -35.52 -31.23 -34.41
N ASP A 428 -34.75 -32.29 -34.70
CA ASP A 428 -33.45 -32.27 -35.38
C ASP A 428 -33.61 -32.65 -36.87
N GLU A 429 -33.03 -31.87 -37.78
CA GLU A 429 -32.69 -32.30 -39.14
C GLU A 429 -31.21 -32.02 -39.45
N GLN A 430 -30.56 -32.97 -40.12
CA GLN A 430 -29.12 -33.09 -40.33
C GLN A 430 -28.80 -32.86 -41.81
N GLU A 431 -27.82 -32.00 -42.14
CA GLU A 431 -27.33 -31.82 -43.51
C GLU A 431 -25.83 -32.13 -43.60
N GLU A 432 -25.49 -33.11 -44.45
CA GLU A 432 -24.14 -33.62 -44.69
C GLU A 432 -23.38 -32.77 -45.72
N GLY A 433 -22.19 -32.28 -45.35
CA GLY A 433 -21.23 -31.61 -46.24
C GLY A 433 -19.80 -32.14 -46.05
N PRO A 434 -18.93 -32.11 -47.08
CA PRO A 434 -17.73 -32.93 -47.14
C PRO A 434 -16.62 -32.46 -46.19
N CYS A 435 -16.07 -33.42 -45.45
CA CYS A 435 -15.07 -33.26 -44.41
C CYS A 435 -13.64 -33.27 -44.99
N THR A 436 -12.80 -32.31 -44.58
CA THR A 436 -11.35 -32.32 -44.85
C THR A 436 -10.62 -32.86 -43.61
N PRO A 437 -9.70 -33.83 -43.73
CA PRO A 437 -9.11 -34.52 -42.57
C PRO A 437 -8.15 -33.62 -41.76
N PHE A 438 -8.25 -33.70 -40.42
CA PHE A 438 -7.38 -33.01 -39.46
C PHE A 438 -6.16 -33.86 -39.03
N PRO A 439 -5.03 -33.23 -38.65
CA PRO A 439 -3.83 -33.92 -38.19
C PRO A 439 -3.95 -34.40 -36.74
N THR A 440 -3.21 -35.47 -36.44
CA THR A 440 -3.30 -36.38 -35.29
C THR A 440 -2.64 -35.89 -33.99
N GLU A 441 -2.14 -34.66 -33.91
CA GLU A 441 -1.39 -34.15 -32.74
C GLU A 441 -2.04 -32.88 -32.14
N GLN A 442 -2.69 -33.01 -30.97
CA GLN A 442 -3.26 -31.89 -30.23
C GLN A 442 -2.17 -31.11 -29.48
N THR A 443 -1.60 -30.09 -30.10
CA THR A 443 -0.78 -29.10 -29.39
C THR A 443 -1.69 -27.97 -28.87
N PHE A 444 -1.76 -27.79 -27.54
CA PHE A 444 -2.51 -26.71 -26.89
C PHE A 444 -1.71 -25.40 -26.78
N VAL A 445 -0.42 -25.45 -27.10
CA VAL A 445 0.54 -24.34 -27.02
C VAL A 445 1.27 -24.17 -28.35
N ASN A 446 1.94 -23.03 -28.55
CA ASN A 446 2.65 -22.75 -29.79
C ASN A 446 3.96 -23.56 -29.92
N SER A 447 3.96 -24.55 -30.81
CA SER A 447 5.12 -25.39 -31.13
C SER A 447 6.28 -24.63 -31.78
N GLU A 448 6.04 -23.45 -32.36
CA GLU A 448 7.10 -22.58 -32.92
C GLU A 448 7.93 -21.87 -31.84
N LYS A 449 7.61 -22.07 -30.55
CA LYS A 449 8.27 -21.44 -29.40
C LYS A 449 8.31 -19.90 -29.50
N LYS A 450 7.19 -19.30 -29.92
CA LYS A 450 7.02 -17.85 -30.06
C LYS A 450 5.67 -17.40 -29.52
N GLY A 451 5.62 -16.22 -28.91
CA GLY A 451 4.37 -15.61 -28.46
C GLY A 451 4.56 -14.28 -27.74
N THR A 452 3.58 -13.90 -26.92
CA THR A 452 3.67 -12.77 -25.96
C THR A 452 3.56 -13.21 -24.51
N LYS A 453 3.29 -14.50 -24.28
CA LYS A 453 3.32 -15.16 -22.98
C LYS A 453 4.06 -16.51 -23.10
N ALA A 454 4.96 -16.78 -22.18
CA ALA A 454 5.76 -18.00 -22.13
C ALA A 454 5.79 -18.56 -20.70
N ALA A 455 6.01 -19.87 -20.55
CA ALA A 455 6.23 -20.50 -19.26
C ALA A 455 7.30 -21.60 -19.35
N ALA A 456 8.00 -21.83 -18.25
CA ALA A 456 8.86 -23.00 -18.09
C ALA A 456 8.16 -24.02 -17.20
N HIS A 457 7.76 -25.18 -17.74
CA HIS A 457 6.98 -26.16 -17.00
C HIS A 457 7.88 -27.24 -16.40
N TYR A 458 8.05 -27.20 -15.09
CA TYR A 458 8.72 -28.24 -14.29
C TYR A 458 7.66 -29.18 -13.71
N VAL A 459 7.92 -30.50 -13.79
CA VAL A 459 7.06 -31.55 -13.26
C VAL A 459 7.85 -32.37 -12.26
N PHE A 460 7.41 -32.36 -11.01
CA PHE A 460 7.94 -33.20 -9.95
C PHE A 460 6.89 -34.24 -9.59
N GLU A 461 7.03 -35.48 -10.07
CA GLU A 461 6.00 -36.50 -9.90
C GLU A 461 5.91 -37.04 -8.46
N ASN A 462 7.04 -37.07 -7.74
CA ASN A 462 7.15 -37.73 -6.44
C ASN A 462 8.07 -36.95 -5.48
N VAL A 463 7.69 -35.73 -5.07
CA VAL A 463 8.46 -35.03 -4.03
C VAL A 463 8.25 -35.74 -2.69
N PRO A 464 9.30 -36.25 -2.02
CA PRO A 464 9.14 -37.00 -0.78
C PRO A 464 8.38 -36.24 0.30
N GLY A 465 7.57 -36.95 1.11
CA GLY A 465 6.85 -36.36 2.25
C GLY A 465 7.76 -35.99 3.43
N ASN A 466 7.15 -35.45 4.49
CA ASN A 466 7.79 -35.10 5.77
C ASN A 466 8.95 -34.12 5.64
N GLY A 467 8.84 -33.15 4.73
CA GLY A 467 9.83 -32.09 4.51
C GLY A 467 10.76 -32.30 3.32
N GLY A 468 10.53 -33.31 2.47
CA GLY A 468 11.21 -33.39 1.18
C GLY A 468 10.93 -32.17 0.31
N CYS A 469 11.87 -31.81 -0.57
CA CYS A 469 11.82 -30.54 -1.29
C CYS A 469 12.17 -30.63 -2.77
N ALA A 470 11.62 -29.68 -3.54
CA ALA A 470 11.95 -29.43 -4.94
C ALA A 470 12.41 -27.97 -5.10
N VAL A 471 13.42 -27.74 -5.95
CA VAL A 471 14.05 -26.43 -6.12
C VAL A 471 14.09 -26.04 -7.60
N VAL A 472 13.50 -24.89 -7.95
CA VAL A 472 13.59 -24.31 -9.30
C VAL A 472 14.43 -23.03 -9.24
N ARG A 473 15.43 -22.93 -10.13
CA ARG A 473 16.30 -21.76 -10.27
C ARG A 473 16.10 -21.09 -11.63
N LEU A 474 15.88 -19.78 -11.62
CA LEU A 474 15.81 -18.98 -12.83
C LEU A 474 16.64 -17.71 -12.71
N LYS A 475 17.10 -17.18 -13.85
CA LYS A 475 17.73 -15.85 -13.91
C LYS A 475 17.12 -15.01 -15.02
N LEU A 476 16.56 -13.86 -14.65
CA LEU A 476 16.12 -12.83 -15.58
C LEU A 476 17.24 -11.81 -15.75
N THR A 477 17.81 -11.66 -16.94
CA THR A 477 18.96 -10.76 -17.16
C THR A 477 19.03 -10.23 -18.59
N PRO A 478 19.52 -9.00 -18.83
CA PRO A 478 19.85 -8.53 -20.18
C PRO A 478 21.07 -9.25 -20.78
N ASN A 479 21.84 -10.00 -19.97
CA ASN A 479 23.06 -10.66 -20.41
C ASN A 479 22.79 -11.96 -21.19
N LYS A 480 23.69 -12.27 -22.12
CA LYS A 480 23.72 -13.56 -22.82
C LYS A 480 24.39 -14.61 -21.94
N ALA A 481 23.98 -15.87 -22.08
CA ALA A 481 24.51 -16.97 -21.27
C ALA A 481 26.04 -17.08 -21.26
N SER A 482 26.69 -16.79 -22.38
CA SER A 482 28.16 -16.82 -22.49
C SER A 482 28.91 -15.77 -21.66
N LYS A 483 28.20 -14.88 -20.95
CA LYS A 483 28.76 -13.80 -20.14
C LYS A 483 28.37 -13.93 -18.67
N ASP A 484 27.79 -15.06 -18.27
CA ASP A 484 27.13 -15.21 -16.98
C ASP A 484 27.41 -16.61 -16.42
N GLU A 485 28.44 -16.70 -15.58
CA GLU A 485 28.95 -17.98 -15.04
C GLU A 485 27.98 -18.63 -14.05
N SER A 486 27.14 -17.83 -13.36
CA SER A 486 26.15 -18.36 -12.40
C SER A 486 24.97 -19.08 -13.05
N LEU A 487 24.90 -19.12 -14.39
CA LEU A 487 23.95 -19.97 -15.11
C LEU A 487 24.40 -21.44 -15.20
N THR A 488 25.68 -21.71 -14.96
CA THR A 488 26.27 -23.06 -15.00
C THR A 488 26.82 -23.52 -13.64
N ASP A 489 26.98 -22.59 -12.70
CA ASP A 489 27.46 -22.84 -11.34
C ASP A 489 26.31 -22.60 -10.34
N GLU A 490 25.69 -23.69 -9.89
CA GLU A 490 24.59 -23.63 -8.92
C GLU A 490 25.02 -23.10 -7.55
N VAL A 491 26.27 -23.36 -7.15
CA VAL A 491 26.80 -22.88 -5.87
C VAL A 491 26.92 -21.37 -5.91
N LEU A 492 27.53 -20.83 -6.97
CA LEU A 492 27.62 -19.38 -7.16
C LEU A 492 26.22 -18.73 -7.26
N PHE A 493 25.24 -19.39 -7.89
CA PHE A 493 23.86 -18.90 -7.93
C PHE A 493 23.28 -18.73 -6.52
N ASP A 494 23.39 -19.76 -5.69
CA ASP A 494 22.85 -19.75 -4.33
C ASP A 494 23.63 -18.80 -3.40
N GLU A 495 24.96 -18.72 -3.54
CA GLU A 495 25.81 -17.76 -2.82
C GLU A 495 25.39 -16.31 -3.08
N ASN A 496 25.04 -15.96 -4.33
CA ASN A 496 24.55 -14.62 -4.66
C ASN A 496 23.21 -14.30 -3.98
N ILE A 497 22.32 -15.29 -3.84
CA ILE A 497 21.04 -15.11 -3.13
C ILE A 497 21.30 -14.93 -1.63
N GLU A 498 22.15 -15.77 -1.04
CA GLU A 498 22.49 -15.68 0.38
C GLU A 498 23.19 -14.36 0.72
N GLU A 499 24.09 -13.87 -0.13
CA GLU A 499 24.74 -12.57 0.08
C GLU A 499 23.72 -11.40 0.05
N ARG A 500 22.69 -11.47 -0.81
CA ARG A 500 21.60 -10.48 -0.81
C ARG A 500 20.71 -10.60 0.43
N ARG A 501 20.52 -11.81 0.97
CA ARG A 501 19.83 -12.02 2.25
C ARG A 501 20.63 -11.43 3.41
N GLU A 502 21.95 -11.61 3.43
CA GLU A 502 22.85 -11.01 4.43
C GLU A 502 22.85 -9.47 4.36
N ASP A 503 22.82 -8.89 3.16
CA ASP A 503 22.64 -7.44 2.96
C ASP A 503 21.31 -6.95 3.58
N ALA A 504 20.24 -7.73 3.43
CA ALA A 504 18.94 -7.43 4.04
C ALA A 504 18.98 -7.57 5.57
N ASP A 505 19.63 -8.62 6.09
CA ASP A 505 19.82 -8.81 7.53
C ASP A 505 20.57 -7.63 8.17
N GLU A 506 21.64 -7.15 7.53
CA GLU A 506 22.36 -5.94 7.95
C GLU A 506 21.43 -4.72 7.97
N PHE A 507 20.68 -4.51 6.89
CA PHE A 507 19.78 -3.37 6.77
C PHE A 507 18.76 -3.31 7.90
N TYR A 508 18.08 -4.44 8.18
CA TYR A 508 17.08 -4.51 9.24
C TYR A 508 17.69 -4.48 10.64
N ALA A 509 18.86 -5.07 10.85
CA ALA A 509 19.57 -4.97 12.12
C ALA A 509 19.92 -3.52 12.48
N ASN A 510 20.29 -2.69 11.49
CA ASN A 510 20.57 -1.27 11.70
C ASN A 510 19.32 -0.44 12.07
N LEU A 511 18.12 -0.89 11.67
CA LEU A 511 16.85 -0.26 12.07
C LEU A 511 16.42 -0.70 13.48
N ALA A 512 16.67 -1.96 13.83
CA ALA A 512 16.31 -2.59 15.10
C ALA A 512 17.34 -2.37 16.22
N GLY A 513 17.80 -1.13 16.41
CA GLY A 513 18.82 -0.80 17.41
C GLY A 513 18.35 -0.99 18.87
N GLY A 514 19.29 -1.32 19.76
CA GLY A 514 19.05 -1.43 21.20
C GLY A 514 18.57 -2.81 21.68
N GLY A 515 17.95 -2.85 22.86
CA GLY A 515 17.51 -4.08 23.54
C GLY A 515 16.12 -4.57 23.16
N ILE A 516 15.67 -4.36 21.91
CA ILE A 516 14.35 -4.81 21.43
C ILE A 516 14.29 -6.34 21.39
N ALA A 517 13.18 -6.94 21.85
CA ALA A 517 12.94 -8.38 21.80
C ALA A 517 12.92 -8.91 20.35
N ASP A 518 13.45 -10.11 20.12
CA ASP A 518 13.58 -10.67 18.76
C ASP A 518 12.23 -10.87 18.06
N ASP A 519 11.17 -11.21 18.80
CA ASP A 519 9.81 -11.29 18.24
C ASP A 519 9.35 -9.94 17.66
N PHE A 520 9.59 -8.83 18.38
CA PHE A 520 9.27 -7.50 17.89
C PHE A 520 10.14 -7.09 16.69
N LYS A 521 11.41 -7.51 16.63
CA LYS A 521 12.25 -7.28 15.44
C LYS A 521 11.68 -8.01 14.22
N GLN A 522 11.19 -9.23 14.40
CA GLN A 522 10.55 -10.00 13.32
C GLN A 522 9.22 -9.39 12.88
N ILE A 523 8.37 -8.95 13.82
CA ILE A 523 7.15 -8.20 13.50
C ILE A 523 7.47 -6.94 12.70
N MET A 524 8.46 -6.16 13.13
CA MET A 524 8.88 -4.95 12.42
C MET A 524 9.40 -5.24 11.02
N ARG A 525 10.20 -6.31 10.85
CA ARG A 525 10.74 -6.72 9.54
C ARG A 525 9.62 -7.13 8.59
N GLN A 526 8.68 -7.98 9.02
CA GLN A 526 7.56 -8.42 8.18
C GLN A 526 6.60 -7.26 7.86
N ALA A 527 6.34 -6.35 8.81
CA ALA A 527 5.53 -5.16 8.56
C ALA A 527 6.15 -4.26 7.47
N LEU A 528 7.46 -3.98 7.57
CA LEU A 528 8.19 -3.20 6.56
C LEU A 528 8.32 -3.95 5.21
N GLY A 529 8.56 -5.26 5.26
CA GLY A 529 8.57 -6.13 4.08
C GLY A 529 7.22 -6.08 3.35
N GLY A 530 6.12 -6.18 4.08
CA GLY A 530 4.77 -6.03 3.56
C GLY A 530 4.49 -4.67 2.93
N MET A 531 4.88 -3.56 3.57
CA MET A 531 4.79 -2.21 2.96
C MET A 531 5.50 -2.15 1.60
N LEU A 532 6.62 -2.85 1.43
CA LEU A 532 7.41 -2.87 0.21
C LEU A 532 6.86 -3.82 -0.85
N TRP A 533 6.30 -4.97 -0.44
CA TRP A 533 5.56 -5.89 -1.30
C TRP A 533 4.24 -5.31 -1.81
N THR A 534 3.63 -4.41 -1.04
CA THR A 534 2.33 -3.76 -1.32
C THR A 534 2.44 -2.61 -2.34
N LYS A 535 3.64 -2.35 -2.88
CA LYS A 535 3.82 -1.43 -4.03
C LYS A 535 3.24 -2.05 -5.30
N GLN A 536 2.44 -1.29 -6.05
CA GLN A 536 1.77 -1.76 -7.27
C GLN A 536 1.93 -0.75 -8.40
N TYR A 537 2.17 -1.21 -9.63
CA TYR A 537 1.94 -0.38 -10.82
C TYR A 537 0.44 -0.25 -11.02
N TYR A 538 -0.07 0.98 -10.91
CA TYR A 538 -1.48 1.26 -11.04
C TYR A 538 -1.70 2.17 -12.25
N GLN A 539 -2.52 1.71 -13.19
CA GLN A 539 -2.92 2.48 -14.36
C GLN A 539 -4.42 2.74 -14.37
N PHE A 540 -4.81 4.01 -14.49
CA PHE A 540 -6.19 4.41 -14.73
C PHE A 540 -6.19 5.70 -15.53
N ILE A 541 -6.63 5.65 -16.78
CA ILE A 541 -6.72 6.84 -17.64
C ILE A 541 -8.21 7.06 -17.95
N GLN A 542 -8.80 8.08 -17.33
CA GLN A 542 -10.26 8.21 -17.24
C GLN A 542 -10.94 8.32 -18.61
N ASN A 543 -10.37 9.08 -19.54
CA ASN A 543 -11.01 9.35 -20.82
C ASN A 543 -11.17 8.08 -21.69
N PRO A 544 -10.10 7.33 -22.04
CA PRO A 544 -10.24 6.04 -22.71
C PRO A 544 -11.02 5.00 -21.89
N TRP A 545 -10.96 5.05 -20.54
CA TRP A 545 -11.79 4.18 -19.70
C TRP A 545 -13.29 4.44 -19.92
N ILE A 546 -13.75 5.70 -19.86
CA ILE A 546 -15.19 6.00 -19.99
C ILE A 546 -15.70 5.92 -21.44
N THR A 547 -14.88 6.28 -22.44
CA THR A 547 -15.29 6.26 -23.86
C THR A 547 -15.13 4.90 -24.52
N GLY A 548 -14.30 4.02 -23.95
CA GLY A 548 -13.86 2.79 -24.58
C GLY A 548 -12.62 2.96 -25.46
N ASP A 549 -11.99 1.82 -25.74
CA ASP A 549 -10.77 1.71 -26.54
C ASP A 549 -11.12 1.60 -28.05
N PRO A 550 -10.48 2.38 -28.96
CA PRO A 550 -10.87 2.45 -30.38
C PRO A 550 -10.83 1.14 -31.18
N ALA A 551 -10.02 0.16 -30.77
CA ALA A 551 -9.92 -1.15 -31.42
C ALA A 551 -10.87 -2.19 -30.85
N GLN A 552 -11.67 -1.84 -29.84
CA GLN A 552 -12.64 -2.72 -29.19
C GLN A 552 -14.08 -2.29 -29.50
N PRO A 553 -15.09 -3.16 -29.29
CA PRO A 553 -16.48 -2.74 -29.33
C PRO A 553 -16.73 -1.58 -28.35
N PRO A 554 -17.56 -0.59 -28.72
CA PRO A 554 -17.87 0.51 -27.82
C PRO A 554 -18.56 -0.02 -26.55
N PRO A 555 -18.23 0.53 -25.37
CA PRO A 555 -18.90 0.15 -24.13
C PRO A 555 -20.38 0.57 -24.16
N PRO A 556 -21.23 0.00 -23.29
CA PRO A 556 -22.64 0.37 -23.19
C PRO A 556 -22.83 1.89 -23.03
N PRO A 557 -23.80 2.52 -23.73
CA PRO A 557 -24.04 3.96 -23.66
C PRO A 557 -24.30 4.51 -22.26
N GLU A 558 -24.82 3.68 -21.36
CA GLU A 558 -25.14 4.00 -19.96
C GLU A 558 -23.87 4.24 -19.13
N ARG A 559 -22.74 3.63 -19.50
CA ARG A 559 -21.47 3.73 -18.77
C ARG A 559 -21.02 5.17 -18.59
N LYS A 560 -21.31 6.07 -19.52
CA LYS A 560 -20.94 7.50 -19.39
C LYS A 560 -21.60 8.22 -18.20
N TYR A 561 -22.59 7.59 -17.56
CA TYR A 561 -23.30 8.12 -16.41
C TYR A 561 -22.92 7.48 -15.06
N ILE A 562 -21.99 6.51 -15.04
CA ILE A 562 -21.53 5.86 -13.82
C ILE A 562 -20.47 6.72 -13.09
N ARG A 563 -19.84 6.13 -12.06
CA ARG A 563 -18.78 6.72 -11.22
C ARG A 563 -17.68 7.43 -12.00
N ASN A 564 -17.03 8.40 -11.35
CA ASN A 564 -15.83 9.12 -11.82
C ASN A 564 -15.97 9.93 -13.15
N ARG A 565 -17.19 10.19 -13.63
CA ARG A 565 -17.43 10.97 -14.88
C ARG A 565 -16.90 12.41 -14.87
N ASP A 566 -16.78 13.01 -13.69
CA ASP A 566 -16.36 14.40 -13.50
C ASP A 566 -14.82 14.54 -13.41
N TRP A 567 -14.08 13.43 -13.41
CA TRP A 567 -12.62 13.36 -13.27
C TRP A 567 -11.90 13.21 -14.60
N ARG A 568 -12.33 13.96 -15.63
CA ARG A 568 -11.84 13.83 -17.02
C ARG A 568 -10.34 14.07 -17.24
N HIS A 569 -9.69 14.71 -16.29
CA HIS A 569 -8.25 15.02 -16.30
C HIS A 569 -7.39 13.89 -15.70
N MET A 570 -8.02 12.93 -15.01
CA MET A 570 -7.33 11.90 -14.23
C MET A 570 -6.51 10.98 -15.13
N HIS A 571 -5.21 10.93 -14.87
CA HIS A 571 -4.25 10.10 -15.60
C HIS A 571 -3.24 9.47 -14.63
N VAL A 572 -3.52 8.26 -14.20
CA VAL A 572 -2.69 7.51 -13.25
C VAL A 572 -1.88 6.46 -14.02
N ALA A 573 -0.57 6.41 -13.81
CA ALA A 573 0.33 5.44 -14.43
C ALA A 573 1.67 5.39 -13.66
N ASP A 574 1.61 5.16 -12.35
CA ASP A 574 2.75 5.24 -11.44
C ASP A 574 2.81 4.02 -10.50
N ILE A 575 3.95 3.81 -9.84
CA ILE A 575 4.05 2.88 -8.72
C ILE A 575 3.49 3.54 -7.47
N LEU A 576 2.42 2.95 -6.93
CA LEU A 576 1.71 3.45 -5.76
C LEU A 576 1.76 2.43 -4.62
N SER A 577 1.77 2.89 -3.38
CA SER A 577 1.55 2.03 -2.21
C SER A 577 0.06 1.73 -2.07
N MET A 578 -0.34 0.46 -2.11
CA MET A 578 -1.73 0.05 -1.87
C MET A 578 -2.00 -0.15 -0.37
N PRO A 579 -3.27 -0.14 0.08
CA PRO A 579 -3.62 -0.67 1.41
C PRO A 579 -3.39 -2.19 1.48
N ASP A 580 -3.81 -2.90 0.42
CA ASP A 580 -3.74 -4.36 0.25
C ASP A 580 -3.67 -4.64 -1.26
N LYS A 581 -2.95 -5.67 -1.74
CA LYS A 581 -2.81 -5.94 -3.19
C LYS A 581 -3.85 -6.87 -3.78
N TRP A 582 -4.70 -7.48 -2.95
CA TRP A 582 -5.79 -8.35 -3.35
C TRP A 582 -7.15 -7.68 -3.10
N GLU A 583 -7.48 -7.29 -1.87
CA GLU A 583 -8.79 -6.70 -1.52
C GLU A 583 -8.91 -5.25 -1.99
N TYR A 584 -7.87 -4.47 -1.73
CA TYR A 584 -7.80 -3.06 -2.10
C TYR A 584 -6.72 -2.78 -3.15
N PRO A 585 -6.75 -3.41 -4.35
CA PRO A 585 -5.70 -3.30 -5.36
C PRO A 585 -5.77 -1.95 -6.10
N PHE A 586 -6.13 -0.89 -5.37
CA PHE A 586 -6.27 0.50 -5.75
C PHE A 586 -5.80 1.38 -4.59
N PHE A 587 -5.38 2.61 -4.89
CA PHE A 587 -4.98 3.55 -3.86
C PHE A 587 -6.21 4.12 -3.13
N ALA A 588 -6.03 4.39 -1.84
CA ALA A 588 -6.87 5.30 -1.08
C ALA A 588 -5.99 6.44 -0.53
N ALA A 589 -6.45 7.67 -0.72
CA ALA A 589 -5.62 8.84 -0.50
C ALA A 589 -5.27 9.04 0.98
N TRP A 590 -6.22 8.84 1.89
CA TRP A 590 -5.93 8.97 3.32
C TRP A 590 -5.04 7.84 3.84
N ASP A 591 -5.23 6.59 3.40
CA ASP A 591 -4.35 5.47 3.67
C ASP A 591 -2.90 5.78 3.27
N THR A 592 -2.71 6.34 2.06
CA THR A 592 -1.39 6.73 1.55
C THR A 592 -0.63 7.63 2.53
N ALA A 593 -1.32 8.52 3.24
CA ALA A 593 -0.70 9.39 4.24
C ALA A 593 -0.11 8.57 5.40
N PHE A 594 -0.81 7.52 5.86
CA PHE A 594 -0.32 6.61 6.90
C PHE A 594 0.77 5.69 6.39
N HIS A 595 0.67 5.17 5.15
CA HIS A 595 1.70 4.33 4.52
C HIS A 595 3.06 5.02 4.50
N CYS A 596 3.05 6.33 4.27
CA CYS A 596 4.28 7.13 4.17
C CYS A 596 5.08 7.19 5.47
N ILE A 597 4.47 6.92 6.63
CA ILE A 597 5.18 6.94 7.91
C ILE A 597 6.18 5.77 8.03
N PRO A 598 5.78 4.48 7.95
CA PRO A 598 6.73 3.38 7.94
C PRO A 598 7.61 3.38 6.69
N LEU A 599 7.09 3.79 5.51
CA LEU A 599 7.92 3.91 4.31
C LEU A 599 9.04 4.94 4.47
N ALA A 600 8.82 6.05 5.19
CA ALA A 600 9.87 7.03 5.46
C ALA A 600 11.00 6.50 6.36
N MET A 601 10.78 5.41 7.11
CA MET A 601 11.84 4.75 7.88
C MET A 601 12.88 4.07 6.97
N VAL A 602 12.46 3.62 5.78
CA VAL A 602 13.27 2.76 4.91
C VAL A 602 13.54 3.34 3.51
N ASP A 603 12.66 4.20 3.02
CA ASP A 603 12.73 4.84 1.70
C ASP A 603 12.03 6.22 1.71
N PRO A 604 12.62 7.26 2.33
CA PRO A 604 12.02 8.59 2.41
C PRO A 604 11.78 9.21 1.02
N ALA A 605 12.59 8.88 0.01
CA ALA A 605 12.38 9.35 -1.35
C ALA A 605 11.08 8.82 -1.95
N PHE A 606 10.76 7.53 -1.77
CA PHE A 606 9.49 6.96 -2.19
C PHE A 606 8.31 7.55 -1.42
N ALA A 607 8.39 7.65 -0.08
CA ALA A 607 7.34 8.25 0.75
C ALA A 607 6.99 9.69 0.33
N LYS A 608 8.00 10.54 0.12
CA LYS A 608 7.82 11.90 -0.41
C LYS A 608 7.15 11.90 -1.79
N ASN A 609 7.54 10.98 -2.67
CA ASN A 609 6.94 10.89 -4.00
C ASN A 609 5.46 10.49 -3.97
N GLN A 610 5.05 9.58 -3.08
CA GLN A 610 3.63 9.21 -2.92
C GLN A 610 2.76 10.43 -2.58
N LEU A 611 3.17 11.23 -1.60
CA LEU A 611 2.46 12.46 -1.20
C LEU A 611 2.44 13.52 -2.32
N LYS A 612 3.52 13.61 -3.12
CA LYS A 612 3.57 14.51 -4.29
C LYS A 612 2.63 14.07 -5.40
N LEU A 613 2.48 12.77 -5.65
CA LEU A 613 1.69 12.24 -6.77
C LEU A 613 0.21 12.65 -6.66
N LEU A 614 -0.39 12.46 -5.49
CA LEU A 614 -1.81 12.76 -5.24
C LEU A 614 -2.17 14.24 -5.37
N VAL A 615 -1.17 15.14 -5.36
CA VAL A 615 -1.35 16.58 -5.52
C VAL A 615 -0.91 17.13 -6.89
N ARG A 616 -0.55 16.26 -7.84
CA ARG A 616 -0.21 16.66 -9.21
C ARG A 616 -1.44 17.07 -10.02
N GLU A 617 -1.24 17.85 -11.08
CA GLU A 617 -2.28 18.43 -11.92
C GLU A 617 -3.16 17.39 -12.65
N TRP A 618 -2.65 16.18 -12.82
CA TRP A 618 -3.35 15.07 -13.47
C TRP A 618 -3.88 14.02 -12.48
N TYR A 619 -3.76 14.29 -11.17
CA TYR A 619 -4.40 13.54 -10.08
C TYR A 619 -5.41 14.42 -9.35
N MET A 620 -4.96 15.56 -8.83
CA MET A 620 -5.78 16.54 -8.13
C MET A 620 -6.72 17.24 -9.11
N LYS A 621 -7.98 17.37 -8.70
CA LYS A 621 -8.99 18.09 -9.44
C LYS A 621 -8.60 19.57 -9.58
N PRO A 622 -8.87 20.24 -10.71
CA PRO A 622 -8.50 21.65 -10.90
C PRO A 622 -9.04 22.63 -9.86
N ASP A 623 -10.09 22.27 -9.11
CA ASP A 623 -10.63 23.07 -8.01
C ASP A 623 -9.99 22.78 -6.66
N GLY A 624 -9.00 21.88 -6.58
CA GLY A 624 -8.21 21.57 -5.40
C GLY A 624 -8.55 20.24 -4.71
N GLN A 625 -9.58 19.50 -5.15
CA GLN A 625 -9.92 18.22 -4.53
C GLN A 625 -8.86 17.14 -4.81
N ILE A 626 -8.40 16.44 -3.76
CA ILE A 626 -7.58 15.24 -3.87
C ILE A 626 -8.51 14.04 -4.12
N PRO A 627 -8.23 13.15 -5.09
CA PRO A 627 -9.09 11.99 -5.37
C PRO A 627 -9.10 11.03 -4.16
N ALA A 628 -10.27 10.55 -3.75
CA ALA A 628 -10.38 9.62 -2.61
C ALA A 628 -9.84 8.21 -2.91
N TYR A 629 -10.57 7.43 -3.70
CA TYR A 629 -10.22 6.06 -4.11
C TYR A 629 -10.93 5.66 -5.41
N GLU A 630 -10.57 4.53 -6.01
CA GLU A 630 -11.01 4.09 -7.34
C GLU A 630 -12.55 4.01 -7.50
N TRP A 631 -13.27 3.56 -6.48
CA TRP A 631 -14.74 3.45 -6.50
C TRP A 631 -15.45 4.81 -6.58
N ASN A 632 -14.86 5.88 -6.05
CA ASN A 632 -15.43 7.22 -6.11
C ASN A 632 -14.36 8.28 -5.79
N PHE A 633 -13.75 8.86 -6.82
CA PHE A 633 -12.74 9.91 -6.61
C PHE A 633 -13.31 11.17 -5.95
N SER A 634 -14.62 11.42 -6.07
CA SER A 634 -15.28 12.60 -5.50
C SER A 634 -15.61 12.47 -4.01
N ASP A 635 -15.44 11.29 -3.40
CA ASP A 635 -15.66 11.14 -1.96
C ASP A 635 -14.68 12.00 -1.16
N VAL A 636 -15.06 12.23 0.09
CA VAL A 636 -14.29 13.07 1.01
C VAL A 636 -13.60 12.17 2.03
N ASN A 637 -12.27 12.20 2.04
CA ASN A 637 -11.46 11.54 3.06
C ASN A 637 -10.91 12.54 4.07
N PRO A 638 -10.45 12.08 5.25
CA PRO A 638 -9.74 12.93 6.21
C PRO A 638 -8.54 13.65 5.56
N PRO A 639 -8.35 14.96 5.82
CA PRO A 639 -7.28 15.76 5.24
C PRO A 639 -5.91 15.55 5.94
N VAL A 640 -5.51 14.30 6.10
CA VAL A 640 -4.27 13.90 6.80
C VAL A 640 -2.99 14.11 5.97
N HIS A 641 -3.10 14.52 4.71
CA HIS A 641 -1.96 14.72 3.81
C HIS A 641 -0.95 15.76 4.31
N ALA A 642 -1.41 16.86 4.90
CA ALA A 642 -0.53 17.90 5.45
C ALA A 642 0.30 17.38 6.62
N TRP A 643 -0.35 16.61 7.51
CA TRP A 643 0.31 15.94 8.62
C TRP A 643 1.38 14.96 8.13
N ALA A 644 1.04 14.06 7.20
CA ALA A 644 1.99 13.08 6.68
C ALA A 644 3.17 13.76 5.98
N THR A 645 2.92 14.81 5.19
CA THR A 645 3.98 15.60 4.53
C THR A 645 4.99 16.15 5.53
N PHE A 646 4.49 16.80 6.59
CA PHE A 646 5.36 17.35 7.60
C PHE A 646 6.05 16.26 8.44
N ARG A 647 5.35 15.13 8.68
CA ARG A 647 5.90 14.03 9.46
C ARG A 647 7.00 13.30 8.72
N VAL A 648 6.84 13.01 7.44
CA VAL A 648 7.87 12.44 6.55
C VAL A 648 9.10 13.34 6.50
N PHE A 649 8.92 14.65 6.31
CA PHE A 649 10.02 15.63 6.33
C PHE A 649 10.82 15.56 7.65
N LYS A 650 10.13 15.45 8.79
CA LYS A 650 10.77 15.30 10.10
C LYS A 650 11.42 13.93 10.33
N ILE A 651 10.83 12.84 9.81
CA ILE A 651 11.43 11.49 9.88
C ILE A 651 12.74 11.48 9.09
N GLU A 652 12.75 12.03 7.87
CA GLU A 652 13.94 12.13 7.04
C GLU A 652 15.06 12.91 7.74
N ARG A 653 14.74 14.08 8.31
CA ARG A 653 15.67 14.88 9.12
C ARG A 653 16.30 14.06 10.23
N LYS A 654 15.47 13.34 10.99
CA LYS A 654 15.91 12.63 12.20
C LYS A 654 16.71 11.36 11.91
N LEU A 655 16.27 10.56 10.94
CA LEU A 655 16.87 9.26 10.65
C LEU A 655 18.04 9.35 9.66
N PHE A 656 18.02 10.35 8.77
CA PHE A 656 18.98 10.45 7.67
C PHE A 656 19.75 11.78 7.66
N GLY A 657 19.47 12.72 8.57
CA GLY A 657 20.15 14.02 8.62
C GLY A 657 19.90 14.92 7.40
N LYS A 658 18.87 14.61 6.59
CA LYS A 658 18.52 15.34 5.36
C LYS A 658 17.24 16.15 5.55
N GLU A 659 17.22 17.37 5.02
CA GLU A 659 16.04 18.24 5.05
C GLU A 659 15.64 18.69 3.65
N ASP A 660 14.56 18.13 3.11
CA ASP A 660 14.05 18.47 1.79
C ASP A 660 13.01 19.61 1.84
N VAL A 661 13.51 20.84 1.95
CA VAL A 661 12.67 22.05 2.01
C VAL A 661 11.87 22.24 0.72
N GLN A 662 12.41 21.85 -0.43
CA GLN A 662 11.72 21.97 -1.73
C GLN A 662 10.51 21.04 -1.82
N PHE A 663 10.64 19.81 -1.32
CA PHE A 663 9.50 18.91 -1.15
C PHE A 663 8.40 19.57 -0.31
N LEU A 664 8.77 20.04 0.88
CA LEU A 664 7.83 20.64 1.82
C LEU A 664 7.10 21.84 1.20
N GLU A 665 7.86 22.74 0.56
CA GLU A 665 7.34 23.93 -0.12
C GLU A 665 6.40 23.58 -1.29
N SER A 666 6.79 22.62 -2.13
CA SER A 666 6.00 22.23 -3.30
C SER A 666 4.65 21.63 -2.93
N VAL A 667 4.61 20.78 -1.90
CA VAL A 667 3.37 20.15 -1.43
C VAL A 667 2.52 21.17 -0.68
N PHE A 668 3.13 22.02 0.15
CA PHE A 668 2.43 23.12 0.85
C PHE A 668 1.61 23.99 -0.12
N GLN A 669 2.18 24.37 -1.26
CA GLN A 669 1.48 25.17 -2.27
C GLN A 669 0.25 24.47 -2.86
N LYS A 670 0.31 23.16 -3.06
CA LYS A 670 -0.85 22.38 -3.55
C LYS A 670 -1.89 22.18 -2.47
N LEU A 671 -1.44 21.95 -1.23
CA LEU A 671 -2.31 21.86 -0.07
C LEU A 671 -3.02 23.20 0.22
N LEU A 672 -2.48 24.35 -0.16
CA LEU A 672 -3.24 25.61 -0.11
C LEU A 672 -4.48 25.60 -1.01
N LEU A 673 -4.39 24.98 -2.20
CA LEU A 673 -5.53 24.82 -3.10
C LEU A 673 -6.56 23.86 -2.49
N ASN A 674 -6.10 22.73 -1.95
CA ASN A 674 -6.98 21.78 -1.28
C ASN A 674 -7.65 22.38 -0.03
N PHE A 675 -6.92 23.10 0.80
CA PHE A 675 -7.47 23.83 1.95
C PHE A 675 -8.55 24.81 1.51
N THR A 676 -8.32 25.56 0.43
CA THR A 676 -9.31 26.50 -0.13
C THR A 676 -10.54 25.78 -0.69
N TRP A 677 -10.36 24.61 -1.29
CA TRP A 677 -11.47 23.75 -1.71
C TRP A 677 -12.33 23.34 -0.52
N TRP A 678 -11.73 22.90 0.58
CA TRP A 678 -12.45 22.56 1.81
C TRP A 678 -13.27 23.73 2.33
N VAL A 679 -12.66 24.89 2.53
CA VAL A 679 -13.35 26.10 3.00
C VAL A 679 -14.52 26.48 2.10
N ASN A 680 -14.40 26.35 0.78
CA ASN A 680 -15.45 26.79 -0.14
C ASN A 680 -16.54 25.75 -0.40
N ARG A 681 -16.25 24.45 -0.27
CA ARG A 681 -17.16 23.36 -0.66
C ARG A 681 -17.73 22.57 0.50
N LYS A 682 -17.08 22.63 1.65
CA LYS A 682 -17.42 21.85 2.84
C LYS A 682 -17.78 22.74 4.04
N ASP A 683 -17.70 24.05 3.88
CA ASP A 683 -18.33 25.06 4.75
C ASP A 683 -19.20 26.00 3.88
N SER A 684 -20.22 25.46 3.23
CA SER A 684 -21.06 26.25 2.31
C SER A 684 -21.83 27.38 2.98
N GLY A 685 -22.04 27.28 4.31
CA GLY A 685 -22.67 28.33 5.12
C GLY A 685 -21.70 29.44 5.58
N GLY A 686 -20.39 29.23 5.46
CA GLY A 686 -19.37 30.16 5.98
C GLY A 686 -19.36 30.25 7.50
N LEU A 687 -19.83 29.21 8.19
CA LEU A 687 -19.99 29.15 9.64
C LEU A 687 -18.75 28.58 10.34
N ASN A 688 -17.73 28.16 9.57
CA ASN A 688 -16.54 27.43 10.05
C ASN A 688 -16.90 26.10 10.72
N VAL A 689 -18.03 25.53 10.32
CA VAL A 689 -18.49 24.17 10.68
C VAL A 689 -18.41 23.37 9.39
N PHE A 690 -17.58 22.34 9.37
CA PHE A 690 -17.33 21.60 8.15
C PHE A 690 -18.21 20.36 8.07
N GLU A 691 -18.91 20.25 6.96
CA GLU A 691 -19.80 19.15 6.59
C GLU A 691 -19.21 18.45 5.37
N GLY A 692 -19.36 17.14 5.22
CA GLY A 692 -18.72 16.55 4.04
C GLY A 692 -18.96 15.11 3.68
N GLY A 693 -19.56 14.31 4.56
CA GLY A 693 -19.92 12.92 4.27
C GLY A 693 -18.99 11.88 4.88
N PHE A 694 -18.63 10.86 4.08
CA PHE A 694 -17.91 9.63 4.44
C PHE A 694 -16.76 9.78 5.46
N LEU A 695 -15.83 10.72 5.25
CA LEU A 695 -14.66 11.00 6.12
C LEU A 695 -13.89 9.75 6.61
N GLY A 696 -13.92 8.66 5.83
CA GLY A 696 -13.21 7.41 6.13
C GLY A 696 -13.80 6.59 7.29
N LEU A 697 -14.99 6.92 7.79
CA LEU A 697 -15.64 6.27 8.94
C LEU A 697 -17.04 5.78 8.56
N ASP A 698 -17.08 4.72 7.75
CA ASP A 698 -18.22 4.17 7.02
C ASP A 698 -19.52 4.11 7.82
N ASN A 699 -19.57 3.24 8.82
CA ASN A 699 -20.79 2.91 9.56
C ASN A 699 -20.81 3.52 10.98
N ILE A 700 -19.93 4.48 11.29
CA ILE A 700 -19.75 5.00 12.65
C ILE A 700 -21.00 5.72 13.22
N GLY A 701 -21.79 6.32 12.33
CA GLY A 701 -23.00 7.05 12.66
C GLY A 701 -24.28 6.22 12.51
N ALA A 702 -25.41 6.80 12.94
CA ALA A 702 -26.74 6.19 12.74
C ALA A 702 -27.21 6.25 11.28
N PHE A 703 -26.69 7.21 10.51
CA PHE A 703 -27.07 7.49 9.12
C PHE A 703 -25.87 7.35 8.19
N ASN A 704 -26.14 6.98 6.94
CA ASN A 704 -25.16 7.12 5.87
C ASN A 704 -24.90 8.62 5.64
N ARG A 705 -23.69 9.07 6.00
CA ARG A 705 -23.28 10.48 5.93
C ARG A 705 -23.10 10.98 4.50
N SER A 706 -22.95 10.08 3.54
CA SER A 706 -22.78 10.41 2.11
C SER A 706 -24.13 10.58 1.38
N GLU A 707 -25.25 10.32 2.04
CA GLU A 707 -26.59 10.46 1.50
C GLU A 707 -27.36 11.59 2.18
N PRO A 708 -28.39 12.18 1.52
CA PRO A 708 -29.30 13.10 2.19
C PRO A 708 -29.89 12.46 3.45
N LEU A 709 -29.90 13.21 4.56
CA LEU A 709 -30.44 12.68 5.82
C LEU A 709 -31.92 12.29 5.65
N PRO A 710 -32.35 11.15 6.21
CA PRO A 710 -33.76 10.74 6.19
C PRO A 710 -34.72 11.76 6.83
N THR A 711 -34.19 12.64 7.69
CA THR A 711 -34.92 13.73 8.34
C THR A 711 -35.14 14.95 7.43
N GLY A 712 -34.47 15.02 6.28
CA GLY A 712 -34.47 16.20 5.40
C GLY A 712 -33.65 17.39 5.93
N GLY A 713 -32.89 17.19 7.01
CA GLY A 713 -32.04 18.20 7.65
C GLY A 713 -30.56 18.15 7.22
N ASN A 714 -29.73 18.95 7.88
CA ASN A 714 -28.28 18.98 7.72
C ASN A 714 -27.57 18.34 8.93
N LEU A 715 -26.45 17.66 8.67
CA LEU A 715 -25.58 17.06 9.68
C LEU A 715 -24.40 17.99 9.97
N ARG A 716 -24.29 18.46 11.21
CA ARG A 716 -23.10 19.16 11.71
C ARG A 716 -22.15 18.14 12.33
N GLN A 717 -21.02 17.96 11.67
CA GLN A 717 -20.04 16.91 11.96
C GLN A 717 -18.92 17.45 12.87
N ALA A 718 -18.79 16.89 14.08
CA ALA A 718 -17.72 17.26 15.02
C ALA A 718 -16.35 16.82 14.53
N ASP A 719 -16.26 15.64 13.92
CA ASP A 719 -15.06 15.11 13.28
C ASP A 719 -14.66 15.93 12.05
N GLY A 720 -15.58 16.21 11.12
CA GLY A 720 -15.32 17.01 9.93
C GLY A 720 -14.72 18.38 10.27
N THR A 721 -15.27 19.02 11.31
CA THR A 721 -14.78 20.32 11.79
C THR A 721 -13.42 20.20 12.49
N ALA A 722 -13.23 19.16 13.33
CA ALA A 722 -11.95 18.89 13.99
C ALA A 722 -10.82 18.55 13.00
N TRP A 723 -11.12 17.83 11.91
CA TRP A 723 -10.18 17.54 10.84
C TRP A 723 -9.65 18.81 10.16
N MET A 724 -10.50 19.82 9.99
CA MET A 724 -10.07 21.11 9.45
C MET A 724 -9.26 21.93 10.45
N ALA A 725 -9.57 21.86 11.75
CA ALA A 725 -8.69 22.41 12.78
C ALA A 725 -7.30 21.74 12.75
N PHE A 726 -7.26 20.42 12.63
CA PHE A 726 -6.01 19.65 12.47
C PHE A 726 -5.25 20.08 11.21
N TYR A 727 -5.94 20.25 10.07
CA TYR A 727 -5.34 20.72 8.83
C TYR A 727 -4.76 22.14 8.99
N CYS A 728 -5.49 23.07 9.61
CA CYS A 728 -5.01 24.42 9.92
C CYS A 728 -3.68 24.37 10.70
N LEU A 729 -3.62 23.58 11.78
CA LEU A 729 -2.43 23.51 12.62
C LEU A 729 -1.24 22.89 11.90
N ASN A 730 -1.45 21.87 11.06
CA ASN A 730 -0.38 21.30 10.24
C ASN A 730 0.13 22.30 9.21
N MET A 731 -0.76 23.04 8.53
CA MET A 731 -0.35 24.08 7.58
C MET A 731 0.35 25.26 8.26
N LEU A 732 -0.08 25.64 9.47
CA LEU A 732 0.62 26.62 10.30
C LEU A 732 2.05 26.15 10.61
N ASN A 733 2.21 24.89 11.03
CA ASN A 733 3.52 24.33 11.38
C ASN A 733 4.45 24.26 10.17
N MET A 734 3.94 23.83 9.01
CA MET A 734 4.68 23.83 7.75
C MET A 734 5.08 25.26 7.34
N ALA A 735 4.18 26.24 7.46
CA ALA A 735 4.46 27.63 7.12
C ALA A 735 5.57 28.23 8.01
N LEU A 736 5.53 27.95 9.33
CA LEU A 736 6.58 28.38 10.26
C LEU A 736 7.93 27.68 9.99
N GLU A 737 7.91 26.41 9.58
CA GLU A 737 9.13 25.71 9.16
C GLU A 737 9.72 26.34 7.90
N LEU A 738 8.91 26.57 6.86
CA LEU A 738 9.34 27.24 5.63
C LEU A 738 9.79 28.68 5.88
N ALA A 739 9.20 29.37 6.85
CA ALA A 739 9.58 30.73 7.24
C ALA A 739 11.02 30.83 7.76
N LYS A 740 11.62 29.72 8.24
CA LYS A 740 13.06 29.67 8.59
C LYS A 740 13.97 29.93 7.39
N HIS A 741 13.49 29.66 6.18
CA HIS A 741 14.24 29.79 4.94
C HIS A 741 13.73 30.94 4.04
N ASN A 742 12.42 31.26 4.12
CA ASN A 742 11.81 32.33 3.36
C ASN A 742 10.70 33.03 4.17
N ASN A 743 10.94 34.28 4.57
CA ASN A 743 10.06 35.05 5.44
C ASN A 743 8.65 35.32 4.87
N VAL A 744 8.42 35.14 3.56
CA VAL A 744 7.07 35.27 2.97
C VAL A 744 6.07 34.29 3.61
N TYR A 745 6.53 33.12 4.04
CA TYR A 745 5.66 32.14 4.71
C TYR A 745 5.19 32.58 6.12
N GLU A 746 5.82 33.60 6.71
CA GLU A 746 5.37 34.19 7.97
C GLU A 746 4.01 34.89 7.83
N ASP A 747 3.70 35.46 6.66
CA ASP A 747 2.42 36.10 6.38
C ASP A 747 1.29 35.09 6.34
N ILE A 748 1.50 33.97 5.66
CA ILE A 748 0.48 32.94 5.51
C ILE A 748 0.28 32.10 6.78
N ALA A 749 1.28 31.99 7.64
CA ALA A 749 1.15 31.36 8.96
C ALA A 749 0.01 32.03 9.78
N SER A 750 -0.11 33.36 9.71
CA SER A 750 -1.15 34.10 10.45
C SER A 750 -2.57 33.72 10.00
N LYS A 751 -2.77 33.45 8.70
CA LYS A 751 -4.06 32.98 8.15
C LYS A 751 -4.50 31.68 8.82
N PHE A 752 -3.61 30.70 8.93
CA PHE A 752 -3.95 29.39 9.51
C PHE A 752 -4.18 29.47 11.02
N PHE A 753 -3.40 30.31 11.70
CA PHE A 753 -3.65 30.62 13.10
C PHE A 753 -5.06 31.20 13.30
N GLU A 754 -5.41 32.27 12.59
CA GLU A 754 -6.74 32.91 12.73
C GLU A 754 -7.87 31.94 12.37
N HIS A 755 -7.72 31.18 11.29
CA HIS A 755 -8.75 30.22 10.84
C HIS A 755 -8.95 29.08 11.86
N PHE A 756 -7.88 28.58 12.49
CA PHE A 756 -7.99 27.64 13.60
C PHE A 756 -8.81 28.21 14.76
N ILE A 757 -8.61 29.49 15.11
CA ILE A 757 -9.37 30.13 16.18
C ILE A 757 -10.86 30.25 15.85
N PHE A 758 -11.21 30.57 14.61
CA PHE A 758 -12.62 30.60 14.18
C PHE A 758 -13.28 29.23 14.23
N ILE A 759 -12.57 28.17 13.83
CA ILE A 759 -13.06 26.79 13.95
C ILE A 759 -13.28 26.41 15.42
N ALA A 760 -12.32 26.72 16.29
CA ALA A 760 -12.42 26.40 17.71
C ALA A 760 -13.62 27.09 18.39
N ASP A 761 -13.92 28.33 18.00
CA ASP A 761 -15.12 29.08 18.41
C ASP A 761 -16.41 28.41 17.95
N ALA A 762 -16.50 28.08 16.66
CA ALA A 762 -17.67 27.48 16.03
C ALA A 762 -18.03 26.08 16.58
N MET A 763 -17.03 25.28 16.98
CA MET A 763 -17.26 23.96 17.60
C MET A 763 -17.82 24.05 19.02
N THR A 764 -17.51 25.14 19.72
CA THR A 764 -17.68 25.21 21.17
C THR A 764 -18.88 26.05 21.60
N TYR A 765 -19.13 27.18 20.94
CA TYR A 765 -20.03 28.20 21.48
C TYR A 765 -21.24 28.45 20.59
N LYS A 766 -22.35 28.81 21.25
CA LYS A 766 -23.55 29.34 20.58
C LYS A 766 -23.34 30.82 20.30
N GLY A 767 -23.56 31.27 19.06
CA GLY A 767 -23.71 32.69 18.76
C GLY A 767 -24.86 33.29 19.59
N SER A 768 -24.76 34.56 19.97
CA SER A 768 -25.78 35.24 20.79
C SER A 768 -27.16 35.35 20.12
N ASP A 769 -27.23 35.16 18.79
CA ASP A 769 -28.44 35.24 17.97
C ASP A 769 -28.75 33.93 17.20
N ASP A 770 -28.00 32.84 17.42
CA ASP A 770 -28.12 31.61 16.62
C ASP A 770 -28.92 30.50 17.34
N GLU A 771 -29.88 29.91 16.61
CA GLU A 771 -30.68 28.74 17.01
C GLU A 771 -29.87 27.42 17.01
N GLU A 772 -28.56 27.48 16.83
CA GLU A 772 -27.68 26.33 16.60
C GLU A 772 -27.09 25.74 17.91
N LEU A 773 -27.02 24.40 17.99
CA LEU A 773 -26.45 23.68 19.14
C LEU A 773 -24.91 23.66 19.11
N SER A 774 -24.28 23.71 20.29
CA SER A 774 -22.84 23.42 20.42
C SER A 774 -22.58 21.95 20.10
N LEU A 775 -21.38 21.61 19.59
CA LEU A 775 -20.96 20.22 19.43
C LEU A 775 -20.34 19.65 20.71
N TRP A 776 -19.98 20.51 21.67
CA TRP A 776 -19.59 20.11 23.02
C TRP A 776 -20.83 19.96 23.91
N ASN A 777 -20.93 18.84 24.61
CA ASN A 777 -21.95 18.63 25.63
C ASN A 777 -21.32 18.83 27.03
N GLU A 778 -21.81 19.83 27.78
CA GLU A 778 -21.25 20.17 29.10
C GLU A 778 -21.61 19.14 30.19
N ASP A 779 -22.79 18.53 30.08
CA ASP A 779 -23.32 17.56 31.05
C ASP A 779 -22.54 16.25 30.99
N ASP A 780 -22.31 15.74 29.77
CA ASP A 780 -21.55 14.51 29.55
C ASP A 780 -20.04 14.79 29.49
N GLY A 781 -19.62 15.99 29.10
CA GLY A 781 -18.21 16.31 28.93
C GLY A 781 -17.58 15.58 27.75
N PHE A 782 -18.26 15.60 26.60
CA PHE A 782 -17.84 14.94 25.38
C PHE A 782 -18.34 15.68 24.13
N TYR A 783 -17.70 15.44 22.98
CA TYR A 783 -18.11 16.01 21.69
C TYR A 783 -19.05 15.07 20.94
N TYR A 784 -20.10 15.62 20.33
CA TYR A 784 -21.12 14.91 19.57
C TYR A 784 -21.45 15.62 18.26
N ASP A 785 -21.86 14.83 17.25
CA ASP A 785 -22.53 15.37 16.07
C ASP A 785 -23.90 15.97 16.44
N ALA A 786 -24.38 16.89 15.61
CA ALA A 786 -25.71 17.46 15.74
C ALA A 786 -26.47 17.45 14.41
N ILE A 787 -27.78 17.26 14.47
CA ILE A 787 -28.67 17.38 13.31
C ILE A 787 -29.56 18.61 13.47
N CYS A 788 -29.84 19.27 12.35
CA CYS A 788 -30.77 20.40 12.26
C CYS A 788 -31.79 20.13 11.15
N PHE A 789 -33.08 20.04 11.50
CA PHE A 789 -34.17 19.70 10.57
C PHE A 789 -35.24 20.81 10.45
N GLY A 790 -34.86 22.05 10.77
CA GLY A 790 -35.65 23.26 10.56
C GLY A 790 -35.39 24.32 11.64
N PRO A 791 -35.95 25.54 11.51
CA PRO A 791 -35.84 26.59 12.53
C PRO A 791 -36.29 26.09 13.90
N GLY A 792 -35.47 26.30 14.92
CA GLY A 792 -35.66 25.85 16.30
C GLY A 792 -35.58 24.34 16.54
N ASN A 793 -35.29 23.53 15.51
CA ASN A 793 -35.30 22.07 15.57
C ASN A 793 -33.91 21.49 15.34
N SER A 794 -33.09 21.52 16.39
CA SER A 794 -31.76 20.93 16.42
C SER A 794 -31.62 19.96 17.61
N MET A 795 -30.82 18.90 17.43
CA MET A 795 -30.47 17.98 18.50
C MET A 795 -29.06 17.42 18.35
N GLN A 796 -28.38 17.19 19.47
CA GLN A 796 -27.14 16.42 19.50
C GLN A 796 -27.44 14.92 19.39
N MET A 797 -26.51 14.17 18.81
CA MET A 797 -26.53 12.72 18.69
C MET A 797 -25.52 12.13 19.69
N PRO A 798 -25.94 11.74 20.91
CA PRO A 798 -25.04 11.24 21.96
C PRO A 798 -24.53 9.82 21.67
N VAL A 799 -23.77 9.67 20.59
CA VAL A 799 -23.04 8.47 20.21
C VAL A 799 -21.58 8.68 20.58
N LYS A 800 -21.15 8.06 21.68
CA LYS A 800 -19.75 8.08 22.15
C LYS A 800 -18.89 7.23 21.23
N SER A 801 -18.38 7.85 20.18
CA SER A 801 -17.50 7.25 19.18
C SER A 801 -16.18 8.03 19.04
N LEU A 802 -15.29 7.55 18.16
CA LEU A 802 -14.10 8.30 17.73
C LEU A 802 -14.41 9.72 17.29
N VAL A 803 -15.61 10.01 16.80
CA VAL A 803 -16.05 11.38 16.46
C VAL A 803 -15.80 12.36 17.60
N GLY A 804 -16.03 11.93 18.85
CA GLY A 804 -15.80 12.77 20.02
C GLY A 804 -14.34 12.82 20.51
N LEU A 805 -13.48 11.92 20.00
CA LEU A 805 -12.04 11.86 20.30
C LEU A 805 -11.18 12.58 19.24
N ILE A 806 -11.62 12.61 17.98
CA ILE A 806 -10.94 13.30 16.86
C ILE A 806 -10.60 14.78 17.16
N PRO A 807 -11.40 15.56 17.91
CA PRO A 807 -11.00 16.91 18.34
C PRO A 807 -9.64 17.00 19.04
N LEU A 808 -9.16 15.90 19.66
CA LEU A 808 -7.83 15.85 20.28
C LEU A 808 -6.68 15.90 19.26
N TYR A 809 -6.91 15.51 18.00
CA TYR A 809 -5.89 15.53 16.94
C TYR A 809 -5.38 16.94 16.66
N ALA A 810 -6.27 17.92 16.72
CA ALA A 810 -5.96 19.32 16.47
C ALA A 810 -5.25 19.93 17.69
N THR A 811 -3.97 19.59 17.85
CA THR A 811 -3.09 20.11 18.90
C THR A 811 -1.72 20.52 18.35
N LEU A 812 -1.23 21.71 18.73
CA LEU A 812 0.08 22.23 18.37
C LEU A 812 0.69 23.02 19.54
N THR A 813 1.91 22.64 19.94
CA THR A 813 2.70 23.39 20.91
C THR A 813 3.68 24.31 20.20
N LEU A 814 3.58 25.62 20.46
CA LEU A 814 4.49 26.63 19.95
C LEU A 814 5.51 27.03 21.03
N GLU A 815 6.79 26.87 20.72
CA GLU A 815 7.85 27.28 21.62
C GLU A 815 8.11 28.79 21.57
N PRO A 816 8.52 29.41 22.71
CA PRO A 816 8.90 30.82 22.71
C PRO A 816 10.01 31.13 21.72
N SER A 817 10.97 30.23 21.54
CA SER A 817 12.08 30.35 20.59
C SER A 817 11.57 30.51 19.16
N VAL A 818 10.60 29.69 18.75
CA VAL A 818 9.94 29.74 17.44
C VAL A 818 9.15 31.03 17.28
N ILE A 819 8.32 31.39 18.26
CA ILE A 819 7.51 32.63 18.22
C ILE A 819 8.41 33.87 18.13
N ASN A 820 9.48 33.93 18.93
CA ASN A 820 10.40 35.07 18.95
C ASN A 820 11.27 35.16 17.68
N LYS A 821 11.46 34.06 16.96
CA LYS A 821 12.15 34.05 15.66
C LYS A 821 11.35 34.74 14.55
N PHE A 822 10.02 34.82 14.70
CA PHE A 822 9.09 35.34 13.68
C PHE A 822 8.30 36.54 14.23
N PRO A 823 8.90 37.76 14.24
CA PRO A 823 8.29 38.93 14.88
C PRO A 823 7.00 39.43 14.21
N GLY A 824 6.84 39.24 12.91
CA GLY A 824 5.61 39.57 12.18
C GLY A 824 4.45 38.63 12.50
N PHE A 825 4.72 37.32 12.62
CA PHE A 825 3.76 36.35 13.12
C PHE A 825 3.40 36.64 14.58
N LYS A 826 4.42 36.83 15.44
CA LYS A 826 4.23 37.18 16.86
C LYS A 826 3.34 38.40 17.03
N LYS A 827 3.62 39.49 16.31
CA LYS A 827 2.83 40.73 16.36
C LYS A 827 1.37 40.50 15.97
N ARG A 828 1.10 39.72 14.92
CA ARG A 828 -0.27 39.42 14.46
C ARG A 828 -1.01 38.52 15.44
N MET A 829 -0.33 37.50 15.95
CA MET A 829 -0.86 36.61 16.98
C MET A 829 -1.21 37.41 18.26
N GLU A 830 -0.31 38.26 18.75
CA GLU A 830 -0.55 39.13 19.92
C GLU A 830 -1.68 40.13 19.67
N TRP A 831 -1.68 40.78 18.50
CA TRP A 831 -2.77 41.67 18.10
C TRP A 831 -4.13 40.96 18.13
N PHE A 832 -4.21 39.73 17.61
CA PHE A 832 -5.45 38.97 17.62
C PHE A 832 -5.91 38.65 19.05
N ILE A 833 -4.99 38.19 19.92
CA ILE A 833 -5.30 37.91 21.34
C ILE A 833 -5.84 39.14 22.05
N GLU A 834 -5.23 40.31 21.81
CA GLU A 834 -5.57 41.58 22.46
C GLU A 834 -6.87 42.19 21.93
N ASN A 835 -7.12 42.11 20.62
CA ASN A 835 -8.25 42.77 19.96
C ASN A 835 -9.48 41.87 19.81
N ARG A 836 -9.35 40.55 20.01
CA ARG A 836 -10.45 39.57 20.03
C ARG A 836 -10.46 38.78 21.35
N PRO A 837 -10.51 39.45 22.53
CA PRO A 837 -10.37 38.78 23.82
C PRO A 837 -11.49 37.78 24.10
N GLU A 838 -12.68 38.01 23.57
CA GLU A 838 -13.82 37.10 23.72
C GLU A 838 -13.56 35.75 23.04
N VAL A 839 -12.98 35.75 21.83
CA VAL A 839 -12.68 34.52 21.08
C VAL A 839 -11.39 33.87 21.63
N SER A 840 -10.41 34.66 22.03
CA SER A 840 -9.11 34.16 22.50
C SER A 840 -9.13 33.61 23.93
N GLN A 841 -9.99 34.12 24.82
CA GLN A 841 -10.18 33.58 26.18
C GLN A 841 -11.06 32.34 26.21
N ARG A 842 -11.99 32.21 25.26
CA ARG A 842 -13.00 31.14 25.22
C ARG A 842 -12.51 29.86 24.53
N ASN A 843 -11.66 29.99 23.50
CA ASN A 843 -11.36 28.86 22.59
C ASN A 843 -9.95 28.29 22.70
N MET A 844 -9.14 28.74 23.66
CA MET A 844 -7.72 28.39 23.70
C MET A 844 -7.28 27.98 25.10
N ALA A 845 -6.75 26.76 25.22
CA ALA A 845 -6.00 26.32 26.39
C ALA A 845 -4.77 27.22 26.59
N ASN A 846 -4.90 28.30 27.36
CA ASN A 846 -3.80 29.12 27.90
C ASN A 846 -2.90 29.87 26.89
N MET A 847 -3.41 30.91 26.23
CA MET A 847 -2.56 31.91 25.53
C MET A 847 -1.89 32.93 26.46
N ARG A 848 -2.44 33.15 27.66
CA ARG A 848 -1.91 34.11 28.66
C ARG A 848 -1.04 33.47 29.73
N ARG A 849 -1.09 32.14 29.89
CA ARG A 849 -0.32 31.39 30.89
C ARG A 849 0.68 30.51 30.15
N GLY A 850 1.98 30.78 30.34
CA GLY A 850 3.05 29.93 29.80
C GLY A 850 2.93 28.51 30.34
N GLY A 851 2.98 27.52 29.45
CA GLY A 851 3.15 26.11 29.84
C GLY A 851 4.60 25.84 30.30
N LYS A 852 5.01 24.56 30.33
CA LYS A 852 6.41 24.21 30.63
C LYS A 852 7.34 24.96 29.66
N GLY A 853 8.24 25.78 30.21
CA GLY A 853 9.17 26.61 29.42
C GLY A 853 8.51 27.74 28.61
N ASP A 854 7.42 28.35 29.12
CA ASP A 854 6.67 29.44 28.48
C ASP A 854 6.04 29.11 27.10
N ARG A 855 5.94 27.82 26.77
CA ARG A 855 5.28 27.31 25.56
C ARG A 855 3.81 27.76 25.50
N ARG A 856 3.27 27.89 24.29
CA ARG A 856 1.84 28.16 24.03
C ARG A 856 1.18 26.95 23.39
N LEU A 857 -0.06 26.64 23.77
CA LEU A 857 -0.83 25.52 23.24
C LEU A 857 -1.99 26.01 22.36
N LEU A 858 -2.06 25.50 21.14
CA LEU A 858 -3.22 25.60 20.26
C LEU A 858 -3.93 24.25 20.28
N ALA A 859 -5.11 24.17 20.87
CA ALA A 859 -5.89 22.94 20.98
C ALA A 859 -7.39 23.23 21.04
N LEU A 860 -8.22 22.31 20.53
CA LEU A 860 -9.69 22.42 20.61
C LEU A 860 -10.20 22.15 22.05
N ALA A 861 -9.58 21.19 22.73
CA ALA A 861 -9.92 20.86 24.13
C ALA A 861 -9.09 21.70 25.11
N SER A 862 -9.76 22.37 26.07
CA SER A 862 -9.13 22.98 27.24
C SER A 862 -8.54 21.91 28.17
N LYS A 863 -7.78 22.31 29.20
CA LYS A 863 -7.26 21.35 30.21
C LYS A 863 -8.40 20.54 30.84
N GLU A 864 -9.47 21.21 31.22
CA GLU A 864 -10.63 20.62 31.89
C GLU A 864 -11.39 19.68 30.96
N ARG A 865 -11.58 20.07 29.69
CA ARG A 865 -12.21 19.21 28.68
C ARG A 865 -11.34 18.01 28.33
N LEU A 866 -10.04 18.21 28.19
CA LEU A 866 -9.08 17.15 27.95
C LEU A 866 -9.19 16.09 29.06
N ILE A 867 -9.19 16.49 30.33
CA ILE A 867 -9.36 15.55 31.45
C ILE A 867 -10.69 14.79 31.33
N LYS A 868 -11.82 15.48 31.11
CA LYS A 868 -13.14 14.83 30.94
C LYS A 868 -13.23 13.84 29.77
N ILE A 869 -12.50 14.12 28.69
CA ILE A 869 -12.42 13.22 27.52
C ILE A 869 -11.54 12.01 27.87
N LEU A 870 -10.39 12.24 28.50
CA LEU A 870 -9.45 11.17 28.88
C LEU A 870 -10.03 10.22 29.93
N GLU A 871 -10.84 10.72 30.86
CA GLU A 871 -11.60 9.89 31.81
C GLU A 871 -12.46 8.84 31.09
N LYS A 872 -13.04 9.14 29.93
CA LYS A 872 -13.81 8.18 29.13
C LYS A 872 -12.92 7.36 28.19
N MET A 873 -11.95 8.02 27.57
CA MET A 873 -11.05 7.38 26.61
C MET A 873 -10.21 6.27 27.26
N LEU A 874 -9.82 6.45 28.52
CA LEU A 874 -8.95 5.56 29.29
C LEU A 874 -9.75 4.63 30.24
N ASP A 875 -11.08 4.63 30.17
CA ASP A 875 -11.94 3.71 30.91
C ASP A 875 -12.10 2.40 30.12
N GLU A 876 -11.84 1.28 30.79
CA GLU A 876 -11.89 -0.06 30.19
C GLU A 876 -13.31 -0.52 29.86
N ASP A 877 -14.32 0.02 30.56
CA ASP A 877 -15.75 -0.19 30.30
C ASP A 877 -16.30 0.75 29.22
N GLU A 878 -15.48 1.71 28.74
CA GLU A 878 -15.79 2.59 27.61
C GLU A 878 -14.86 2.30 26.42
N PHE A 879 -13.78 3.09 26.26
CA PHE A 879 -12.96 3.10 25.05
C PHE A 879 -11.66 2.31 25.18
N LEU A 880 -11.10 2.12 26.38
CA LEU A 880 -9.80 1.47 26.54
C LEU A 880 -9.94 -0.05 26.47
N SER A 881 -9.33 -0.67 25.47
CA SER A 881 -9.20 -2.12 25.33
C SER A 881 -7.79 -2.57 25.71
N ASP A 882 -7.62 -3.84 26.05
CA ASP A 882 -6.31 -4.51 26.12
C ASP A 882 -5.49 -4.40 24.82
N HIS A 883 -6.15 -4.04 23.72
CA HIS A 883 -5.58 -3.98 22.36
C HIS A 883 -5.46 -2.55 21.82
N GLY A 884 -5.93 -1.51 22.54
CA GLY A 884 -5.87 -0.12 22.09
C GLY A 884 -7.17 0.66 22.37
N ILE A 885 -7.39 1.77 21.68
CA ILE A 885 -8.61 2.58 21.81
C ILE A 885 -9.67 2.11 20.80
N ARG A 886 -10.86 1.79 21.32
CA ARG A 886 -12.05 1.37 20.55
C ARG A 886 -12.59 2.48 19.67
N SER A 887 -13.17 2.10 18.53
CA SER A 887 -13.83 3.05 17.64
C SER A 887 -15.17 3.58 18.17
N LEU A 888 -15.81 2.81 19.05
CA LEU A 888 -17.06 3.14 19.75
C LEU A 888 -16.97 2.71 21.21
N SER A 889 -17.50 3.53 22.13
CA SER A 889 -17.57 3.19 23.56
C SER A 889 -18.37 1.90 23.76
N LYS A 890 -17.80 0.99 24.57
CA LYS A 890 -18.41 -0.29 24.92
C LYS A 890 -19.74 -0.13 25.68
N THR A 891 -20.00 1.03 26.26
CA THR A 891 -21.31 1.38 26.88
C THR A 891 -22.50 1.23 25.92
N HIS A 892 -22.29 1.41 24.61
CA HIS A 892 -23.32 1.21 23.59
C HIS A 892 -23.71 -0.25 23.37
N LYS A 893 -23.04 -1.21 24.02
CA LYS A 893 -23.46 -2.62 24.05
C LYS A 893 -24.76 -2.80 24.83
N GLU A 894 -24.86 -2.15 25.99
CA GLU A 894 -26.04 -2.23 26.86
C GLU A 894 -27.05 -1.11 26.58
N LYS A 895 -26.54 0.04 26.11
CA LYS A 895 -27.34 1.25 25.85
C LYS A 895 -27.09 1.74 24.42
N PRO A 896 -27.54 1.00 23.40
CA PRO A 896 -27.46 1.47 22.03
C PRO A 896 -28.24 2.77 21.89
N TRP A 897 -27.75 3.68 21.03
CA TRP A 897 -28.42 4.94 20.77
C TRP A 897 -29.11 4.89 19.42
N GLY A 898 -30.34 5.39 19.33
CA GLY A 898 -31.06 5.45 18.07
C GLY A 898 -32.23 6.42 18.07
N MET A 899 -32.78 6.65 16.88
CA MET A 899 -33.94 7.53 16.66
C MET A 899 -34.89 6.95 15.61
N ASP A 900 -36.18 7.20 15.79
CA ASP A 900 -37.23 6.81 14.85
C ASP A 900 -37.46 7.93 13.83
N VAL A 901 -37.28 7.63 12.54
CA VAL A 901 -37.48 8.57 11.43
C VAL A 901 -38.39 7.92 10.40
N ASN A 902 -39.51 8.56 10.06
CA ASN A 902 -40.47 8.06 9.07
C ASN A 902 -40.93 6.60 9.29
N GLY A 903 -41.00 6.16 10.55
CA GLY A 903 -41.39 4.78 10.91
C GLY A 903 -40.26 3.74 10.85
N GLN A 904 -39.03 4.16 10.56
CA GLN A 904 -37.83 3.32 10.61
C GLN A 904 -36.93 3.73 11.78
N ARG A 905 -36.47 2.75 12.57
CA ARG A 905 -35.51 2.98 13.65
C ARG A 905 -34.09 2.92 13.12
N HIS A 906 -33.34 4.00 13.30
CA HIS A 906 -31.91 4.08 12.99
C HIS A 906 -31.11 4.00 14.29
N GLU A 907 -30.32 2.95 14.48
CA GLU A 907 -29.66 2.66 15.75
C GLU A 907 -28.16 2.34 15.59
N VAL A 908 -27.38 2.74 16.58
CA VAL A 908 -25.95 2.50 16.74
C VAL A 908 -25.73 1.67 18.00
N GLY A 909 -25.25 0.44 17.81
CA GLY A 909 -24.84 -0.47 18.87
C GLY A 909 -23.35 -0.80 18.77
N TYR A 910 -22.81 -1.35 19.85
CA TYR A 910 -21.41 -1.80 19.92
C TYR A 910 -21.20 -3.17 19.29
N TRP A 911 -20.33 -3.23 18.28
CA TRP A 911 -19.90 -4.44 17.58
C TRP A 911 -18.37 -4.51 17.64
N PRO A 912 -17.78 -5.36 18.50
CA PRO A 912 -16.34 -5.37 18.72
C PRO A 912 -15.52 -5.87 17.52
N GLY A 913 -16.13 -6.58 16.57
CA GLY A 913 -15.47 -7.21 15.41
C GLY A 913 -16.09 -6.85 14.07
N ASP A 914 -16.57 -7.83 13.33
CA ASP A 914 -17.17 -7.64 12.00
C ASP A 914 -18.46 -6.79 12.02
N SER A 915 -18.80 -6.19 10.88
CA SER A 915 -19.97 -5.33 10.77
C SER A 915 -21.27 -6.14 10.74
N LEU A 916 -22.25 -5.78 11.58
CA LEU A 916 -23.61 -6.32 11.47
C LEU A 916 -24.49 -5.57 10.45
N SER A 917 -23.92 -4.58 9.76
CA SER A 917 -24.61 -3.74 8.77
C SER A 917 -23.94 -3.86 7.39
N GLY A 918 -24.75 -3.85 6.33
CA GLY A 918 -24.26 -3.79 4.95
C GLY A 918 -23.99 -2.37 4.43
N MET A 919 -24.02 -1.35 5.29
CA MET A 919 -23.69 0.03 4.92
C MET A 919 -22.25 0.08 4.36
N PHE A 920 -22.06 0.71 3.20
CA PHE A 920 -20.78 0.78 2.48
C PHE A 920 -20.16 -0.58 2.07
N GLY A 921 -20.99 -1.61 1.83
CA GLY A 921 -20.52 -2.93 1.37
C GLY A 921 -20.40 -3.95 2.49
N GLY A 922 -20.07 -3.50 3.70
CA GLY A 922 -20.06 -4.32 4.91
C GLY A 922 -18.68 -4.77 5.40
N ASN A 923 -17.62 -4.55 4.62
CA ASN A 923 -16.26 -5.04 4.91
C ASN A 923 -15.66 -4.39 6.16
N SER A 924 -15.86 -3.09 6.32
CA SER A 924 -15.27 -2.31 7.40
C SER A 924 -16.27 -2.06 8.54
N ASN A 925 -15.78 -2.06 9.79
CA ASN A 925 -16.59 -1.74 10.96
C ASN A 925 -15.94 -0.72 11.91
N TRP A 926 -16.62 0.41 12.09
CA TRP A 926 -16.24 1.52 12.98
C TRP A 926 -17.06 1.57 14.28
N ARG A 927 -17.85 0.54 14.58
CA ARG A 927 -18.73 0.48 15.77
C ARG A 927 -18.14 -0.29 16.95
N GLY A 928 -16.82 -0.26 17.13
CA GLY A 928 -16.17 -0.96 18.23
C GLY A 928 -14.71 -1.35 18.00
N PRO A 929 -14.31 -1.88 16.83
CA PRO A 929 -12.96 -2.42 16.59
C PRO A 929 -11.84 -1.41 16.80
N ILE A 930 -10.62 -1.93 16.94
CA ILE A 930 -9.37 -1.16 17.05
C ILE A 930 -8.80 -0.91 15.65
N TRP A 931 -8.50 0.35 15.36
CA TRP A 931 -7.89 0.78 14.10
C TRP A 931 -6.55 1.46 14.39
N LEU A 932 -5.46 1.00 13.76
CA LEU A 932 -4.12 1.50 14.03
C LEU A 932 -3.98 2.98 13.61
N ALA A 933 -4.58 3.38 12.49
CA ALA A 933 -4.50 4.76 11.98
C ALA A 933 -5.01 5.81 13.00
N THR A 934 -6.18 5.57 13.61
CA THR A 934 -6.79 6.52 14.56
C THR A 934 -6.10 6.49 15.92
N ASN A 935 -5.67 5.30 16.37
CA ASN A 935 -4.86 5.14 17.56
C ASN A 935 -3.52 5.87 17.43
N PHE A 936 -2.87 5.78 16.27
CA PHE A 936 -1.61 6.47 16.00
C PHE A 936 -1.73 7.98 16.20
N LEU A 937 -2.79 8.59 15.66
CA LEU A 937 -3.03 10.03 15.82
C LEU A 937 -3.38 10.40 17.27
N LEU A 938 -4.11 9.56 18.01
CA LEU A 938 -4.37 9.79 19.45
C LEU A 938 -3.06 9.78 20.24
N ILE A 939 -2.19 8.79 20.00
CA ILE A 939 -0.88 8.66 20.63
C ILE A 939 -0.03 9.91 20.35
N GLU A 940 0.09 10.35 19.09
CA GLU A 940 0.85 11.57 18.79
C GLU A 940 0.23 12.82 19.46
N SER A 941 -1.09 12.87 19.59
CA SER A 941 -1.80 13.98 20.23
C SER A 941 -1.48 14.05 21.72
N LEU A 942 -1.49 12.92 22.41
CA LEU A 942 -1.09 12.81 23.82
C LEU A 942 0.36 13.25 24.03
N GLN A 943 1.27 12.85 23.13
CA GLN A 943 2.67 13.29 23.16
C GLN A 943 2.79 14.82 22.98
N ARG A 944 1.98 15.43 22.12
CA ARG A 944 1.94 16.90 21.95
C ARG A 944 1.37 17.61 23.18
N TYR A 945 0.31 17.09 23.78
CA TYR A 945 -0.21 17.64 25.04
C TYR A 945 0.82 17.53 26.18
N TYR A 946 1.58 16.43 26.25
CA TYR A 946 2.68 16.29 27.20
C TYR A 946 3.78 17.34 26.99
N GLN A 947 4.12 17.71 25.75
CA GLN A 947 5.11 18.78 25.51
C GLN A 947 4.73 20.12 26.13
N TYR A 948 3.43 20.39 26.30
CA TYR A 948 2.94 21.61 26.94
C TYR A 948 2.78 21.45 28.47
N TYR A 949 2.07 20.40 28.92
CA TYR A 949 1.73 20.22 30.33
C TYR A 949 2.84 19.55 31.16
N GLY A 950 3.76 18.82 30.52
CA GLY A 950 4.79 18.04 31.20
C GLY A 950 4.22 17.03 32.21
N ASP A 951 4.97 16.82 33.28
CA ASP A 951 4.61 15.88 34.36
C ASP A 951 3.53 16.41 35.32
N GLU A 952 3.15 17.70 35.20
CA GLU A 952 2.17 18.33 36.08
C GLU A 952 0.74 17.87 35.81
N LEU A 953 0.42 17.53 34.56
CA LEU A 953 -0.86 16.93 34.22
C LEU A 953 -0.74 15.42 34.25
N GLN A 954 -1.34 14.84 35.27
CA GLN A 954 -1.52 13.40 35.38
C GLN A 954 -2.99 13.04 35.27
N VAL A 955 -3.26 11.92 34.61
CA VAL A 955 -4.59 11.32 34.48
C VAL A 955 -4.52 9.86 34.91
N GLU A 956 -5.64 9.34 35.35
CA GLU A 956 -5.76 7.94 35.76
C GLU A 956 -5.79 7.04 34.51
N CYS A 957 -4.91 6.04 34.44
CA CYS A 957 -4.81 5.15 33.28
C CYS A 957 -4.43 3.72 33.72
N PRO A 958 -5.36 2.75 33.64
CA PRO A 958 -6.77 2.90 33.27
C PRO A 958 -7.57 3.79 34.23
N THR A 959 -8.66 4.40 33.77
CA THR A 959 -9.57 5.14 34.65
C THR A 959 -10.19 4.20 35.70
N GLY A 960 -10.27 4.64 36.95
CA GLY A 960 -10.70 3.83 38.10
C GLY A 960 -9.62 2.89 38.70
N SER A 961 -8.41 2.82 38.14
CA SER A 961 -7.34 1.93 38.62
C SER A 961 -6.56 2.43 39.84
N GLY A 962 -6.60 3.73 40.14
CA GLY A 962 -5.75 4.42 41.09
C GLY A 962 -4.34 4.76 40.56
N ASP A 963 -3.96 4.30 39.36
CA ASP A 963 -2.64 4.55 38.77
C ASP A 963 -2.66 5.82 37.90
N TYR A 964 -1.96 6.86 38.37
CA TYR A 964 -1.84 8.13 37.67
C TYR A 964 -0.58 8.19 36.79
N MET A 965 -0.75 8.63 35.55
CA MET A 965 0.29 8.71 34.54
C MET A 965 0.32 10.09 33.88
N ASN A 966 1.51 10.58 33.54
CA ASN A 966 1.62 11.71 32.61
C ASN A 966 1.19 11.28 31.19
N LEU A 967 0.88 12.24 30.32
CA LEU A 967 0.34 11.93 28.99
C LEU A 967 1.32 11.20 28.06
N ALA A 968 2.64 11.30 28.29
CA ALA A 968 3.63 10.50 27.55
C ALA A 968 3.57 9.02 27.94
N SER A 969 3.44 8.71 29.24
CA SER A 969 3.24 7.34 29.72
C SER A 969 1.89 6.75 29.28
N VAL A 970 0.83 7.57 29.20
CA VAL A 970 -0.45 7.12 28.61
C VAL A 970 -0.27 6.76 27.14
N ALA A 971 0.42 7.61 26.36
CA ALA A 971 0.71 7.34 24.96
C ALA A 971 1.51 6.03 24.80
N GLU A 972 2.53 5.81 25.63
CA GLU A 972 3.34 4.59 25.65
C GLU A 972 2.51 3.35 26.04
N GLU A 973 1.61 3.44 27.02
CA GLU A 973 0.72 2.33 27.41
C GLU A 973 -0.19 1.91 26.25
N ILE A 974 -0.76 2.87 25.50
CA ILE A 974 -1.57 2.56 24.30
C ILE A 974 -0.69 1.94 23.21
N GLN A 975 0.53 2.45 22.99
CA GLN A 975 1.49 1.85 22.04
C GLN A 975 1.82 0.40 22.39
N HIS A 976 2.06 0.10 23.67
CA HIS A 976 2.33 -1.26 24.12
C HIS A 976 1.15 -2.20 23.83
N ARG A 977 -0.07 -1.78 24.13
CA ARG A 977 -1.30 -2.54 23.85
C ARG A 977 -1.43 -2.88 22.35
N ILE A 978 -1.11 -1.93 21.45
CA ILE A 978 -1.11 -2.17 20.01
C ILE A 978 0.00 -3.14 19.59
N ILE A 979 1.22 -3.01 20.12
CA ILE A 979 2.32 -3.93 19.83
C ILE A 979 1.97 -5.36 20.31
N HIS A 980 1.27 -5.48 21.44
CA HIS A 980 0.87 -6.75 22.04
C HIS A 980 -0.17 -7.53 21.22
N ILE A 981 -0.91 -6.88 20.32
CA ILE A 981 -1.78 -7.58 19.36
C ILE A 981 -0.99 -8.63 18.56
N PHE A 982 0.22 -8.23 18.12
CA PHE A 982 1.07 -9.05 17.29
C PHE A 982 2.04 -9.89 18.10
N GLY A 983 2.50 -9.42 19.26
CA GLY A 983 3.50 -10.10 20.08
C GLY A 983 3.06 -11.47 20.60
N ARG A 984 4.01 -12.40 20.75
CA ARG A 984 3.77 -13.66 21.47
C ARG A 984 3.66 -13.42 22.96
N ASP A 985 2.62 -13.95 23.58
CA ASP A 985 2.53 -14.06 25.02
C ASP A 985 3.41 -15.19 25.59
N VAL A 986 3.37 -15.36 26.91
CA VAL A 986 4.12 -16.41 27.62
C VAL A 986 3.71 -17.84 27.27
N GLU A 987 2.53 -18.03 26.66
CA GLU A 987 2.05 -19.31 26.13
C GLU A 987 2.40 -19.51 24.65
N GLY A 988 3.05 -18.52 24.03
CA GLY A 988 3.41 -18.50 22.62
C GLY A 988 2.28 -18.03 21.68
N LYS A 989 1.15 -17.56 22.22
CA LYS A 989 -0.02 -17.15 21.44
C LYS A 989 0.05 -15.69 21.03
N ARG A 990 -0.52 -15.35 19.87
CA ARG A 990 -0.69 -13.96 19.42
C ARG A 990 -2.18 -13.61 19.44
N ALA A 991 -2.54 -12.39 19.89
CA ALA A 991 -3.94 -11.98 19.89
C ALA A 991 -4.52 -11.96 18.47
N THR A 992 -3.73 -11.48 17.49
CA THR A 992 -4.12 -11.41 16.07
C THR A 992 -4.54 -12.76 15.49
N ASN A 993 -4.06 -13.89 16.03
CA ASN A 993 -4.38 -15.24 15.54
C ASN A 993 -5.75 -15.75 16.00
N GLY A 994 -6.45 -15.00 16.87
CA GLY A 994 -7.81 -15.35 17.32
C GLY A 994 -7.93 -16.68 18.05
N GLY A 995 -6.84 -17.20 18.63
CA GLY A 995 -6.80 -18.50 19.30
C GLY A 995 -6.73 -19.70 18.36
N ASN A 996 -6.37 -19.51 17.09
CA ASN A 996 -6.13 -20.60 16.16
C ASN A 996 -4.84 -21.37 16.55
N GLU A 997 -5.00 -22.60 17.01
CA GLU A 997 -3.88 -23.45 17.48
C GLU A 997 -2.82 -23.70 16.39
N LYS A 998 -3.21 -23.80 15.11
CA LYS A 998 -2.26 -23.97 14.01
C LYS A 998 -1.41 -22.72 13.86
N LEU A 999 -2.03 -21.53 13.86
CA LEU A 999 -1.30 -20.26 13.76
C LEU A 999 -0.46 -19.94 15.01
N ASP A 1000 -0.86 -20.39 16.20
CA ASP A 1000 -0.12 -20.09 17.44
C ASP A 1000 1.05 -21.05 17.70
N ARG A 1001 0.91 -22.34 17.37
CA ARG A 1001 1.84 -23.38 17.86
C ARG A 1001 2.60 -24.12 16.77
N ASP A 1002 2.04 -24.23 15.57
CA ASP A 1002 2.67 -24.99 14.50
C ASP A 1002 4.00 -24.30 14.09
N PRO A 1003 5.14 -25.02 14.09
CA PRO A 1003 6.44 -24.44 13.75
C PRO A 1003 6.53 -23.92 12.32
N HIS A 1004 5.61 -24.30 11.44
CA HIS A 1004 5.52 -23.83 10.06
C HIS A 1004 4.49 -22.72 9.87
N PHE A 1005 3.84 -22.22 10.93
CA PHE A 1005 2.90 -21.09 10.86
C PHE A 1005 3.21 -19.99 11.86
N ARG A 1006 3.60 -20.34 13.08
CA ARG A 1006 3.69 -19.41 14.22
C ARG A 1006 4.54 -18.17 13.98
N ASP A 1007 5.54 -18.26 13.10
CA ASP A 1007 6.49 -17.20 12.80
C ASP A 1007 6.03 -16.27 11.67
N TYR A 1008 4.91 -16.57 11.00
CA TYR A 1008 4.39 -15.80 9.87
C TYR A 1008 3.17 -14.98 10.27
N LEU A 1009 3.19 -13.69 9.94
CA LEU A 1009 2.18 -12.73 10.39
C LEU A 1009 1.31 -12.27 9.23
N GLN A 1010 -0.01 -12.26 9.48
CA GLN A 1010 -0.97 -11.47 8.71
C GLN A 1010 -1.15 -10.10 9.37
N PHE A 1011 -1.41 -9.09 8.55
CA PHE A 1011 -1.60 -7.71 9.01
C PHE A 1011 -2.98 -7.27 8.58
N HIS A 1012 -3.92 -7.37 9.51
CA HIS A 1012 -5.33 -7.15 9.24
C HIS A 1012 -5.71 -5.67 9.14
N GLU A 1013 -6.86 -5.39 8.52
CA GLU A 1013 -7.44 -4.05 8.40
C GLU A 1013 -7.73 -3.42 9.76
N PHE A 1014 -8.37 -4.19 10.64
CA PHE A 1014 -8.72 -3.81 12.00
C PHE A 1014 -8.68 -5.03 12.94
N PHE A 1015 -8.80 -4.78 14.25
CA PHE A 1015 -8.70 -5.81 15.26
C PHE A 1015 -9.93 -5.81 16.17
N HIS A 1016 -10.40 -7.00 16.51
CA HIS A 1016 -11.53 -7.15 17.39
C HIS A 1016 -11.23 -6.55 18.78
N ALA A 1017 -12.11 -5.69 19.25
CA ALA A 1017 -11.84 -4.84 20.39
C ALA A 1017 -11.82 -5.53 21.76
N ASP A 1018 -12.30 -6.76 21.89
CA ASP A 1018 -12.28 -7.49 23.17
C ASP A 1018 -11.20 -8.58 23.23
N ASP A 1019 -10.78 -9.18 22.11
CA ASP A 1019 -9.85 -10.33 22.08
C ASP A 1019 -8.62 -10.12 21.17
N GLY A 1020 -8.61 -9.06 20.34
CA GLY A 1020 -7.47 -8.66 19.53
C GLY A 1020 -7.27 -9.46 18.25
N ARG A 1021 -8.20 -10.36 17.87
CA ARG A 1021 -8.10 -11.11 16.61
C ARG A 1021 -8.17 -10.19 15.41
N GLY A 1022 -7.37 -10.47 14.38
CA GLY A 1022 -7.36 -9.71 13.14
C GLY A 1022 -8.62 -9.97 12.30
N LEU A 1023 -9.16 -8.92 11.67
CA LEU A 1023 -10.40 -8.94 10.89
C LEU A 1023 -10.31 -7.99 9.68
N GLY A 1024 -11.16 -8.21 8.68
CA GLY A 1024 -11.07 -7.55 7.37
C GLY A 1024 -9.79 -7.96 6.63
N ALA A 1025 -9.36 -7.13 5.67
CA ALA A 1025 -8.25 -7.43 4.77
C ALA A 1025 -7.01 -7.99 5.47
N SER A 1026 -6.64 -9.24 5.17
CA SER A 1026 -5.58 -9.96 5.90
C SER A 1026 -4.14 -9.59 5.48
N HIS A 1027 -3.98 -8.89 4.35
CA HIS A 1027 -2.70 -8.39 3.85
C HIS A 1027 -2.67 -6.86 3.80
N GLN A 1028 -3.43 -6.23 4.71
CA GLN A 1028 -3.44 -4.79 4.91
C GLN A 1028 -2.16 -4.28 5.60
N THR A 1029 -0.99 -4.65 5.07
CA THR A 1029 0.26 -3.93 5.29
C THR A 1029 0.25 -2.57 4.58
N GLY A 1030 -0.86 -1.84 4.76
CA GLY A 1030 -1.08 -0.43 4.55
C GLY A 1030 -0.92 0.31 5.88
N TRP A 1031 -2.00 0.85 6.48
CA TRP A 1031 -1.84 1.53 7.79
C TRP A 1031 -1.43 0.59 8.91
N THR A 1032 -1.69 -0.72 8.83
CA THR A 1032 -1.30 -1.66 9.90
C THR A 1032 0.22 -1.79 9.97
N GLY A 1033 0.93 -1.45 8.88
CA GLY A 1033 2.38 -1.26 8.88
C GLY A 1033 2.89 -0.20 9.86
N LEU A 1034 2.04 0.68 10.41
CA LEU A 1034 2.40 1.62 11.48
C LEU A 1034 2.95 0.92 12.74
N VAL A 1035 2.64 -0.35 12.95
CA VAL A 1035 3.22 -1.13 14.07
C VAL A 1035 4.75 -1.14 14.04
N ALA A 1036 5.38 -1.12 12.85
CA ALA A 1036 6.82 -1.01 12.71
C ALA A 1036 7.37 0.28 13.34
N PHE A 1037 6.64 1.39 13.17
CA PHE A 1037 7.00 2.68 13.77
C PHE A 1037 6.79 2.66 15.30
N HIS A 1038 5.72 2.03 15.79
CA HIS A 1038 5.51 1.86 17.24
C HIS A 1038 6.61 1.04 17.90
N ILE A 1039 7.05 -0.05 17.26
CA ILE A 1039 8.17 -0.89 17.74
C ILE A 1039 9.47 -0.09 17.73
N MET A 1040 9.74 0.70 16.69
CA MET A 1040 10.93 1.56 16.67
C MET A 1040 10.92 2.59 17.82
N GLN A 1041 9.75 3.15 18.17
CA GLN A 1041 9.62 4.16 19.21
C GLN A 1041 9.68 3.60 20.64
N SER A 1042 8.98 2.49 20.90
CA SER A 1042 8.71 1.98 22.25
C SER A 1042 9.10 0.51 22.45
N GLY A 1043 9.59 -0.19 21.42
CA GLY A 1043 9.91 -1.62 21.49
C GLY A 1043 11.01 -1.97 22.50
N VAL A 1044 11.84 -1.00 22.90
CA VAL A 1044 12.86 -1.16 23.96
C VAL A 1044 12.23 -1.17 25.35
N THR A 1045 11.17 -0.39 25.56
CA THR A 1045 10.45 -0.28 26.85
C THR A 1045 9.24 -1.21 26.92
N CYS A 1046 8.77 -1.70 25.78
CA CYS A 1046 7.67 -2.64 25.65
C CYS A 1046 8.05 -4.03 26.18
N ARG A 1047 7.31 -4.51 27.19
CA ARG A 1047 7.45 -5.88 27.70
C ARG A 1047 6.71 -6.86 26.80
N LEU A 1048 6.98 -8.15 26.95
CA LEU A 1048 6.17 -9.17 26.29
C LEU A 1048 4.72 -9.20 26.84
N PRO A 1049 3.72 -9.46 25.99
CA PRO A 1049 2.31 -9.57 26.39
C PRO A 1049 2.10 -10.50 27.59
N ARG A 1050 1.10 -10.18 28.43
CA ARG A 1050 0.68 -10.97 29.61
C ARG A 1050 1.79 -11.29 30.63
N THR A 1051 2.91 -10.58 30.60
CA THR A 1051 3.91 -10.62 31.67
C THR A 1051 3.35 -9.89 32.90
N PRO A 1052 3.39 -10.47 34.12
CA PRO A 1052 2.85 -9.81 35.32
C PRO A 1052 3.37 -8.38 35.47
N LYS A 1053 2.46 -7.40 35.54
CA LYS A 1053 2.77 -6.04 35.96
C LYS A 1053 2.83 -6.03 37.48
N THR A 1054 3.98 -5.69 38.08
CA THR A 1054 3.97 -5.19 39.47
C THR A 1054 3.20 -3.87 39.44
N PRO A 1055 2.07 -3.72 40.17
CA PRO A 1055 1.33 -2.46 40.16
C PRO A 1055 2.28 -1.34 40.58
N ARG A 1056 2.29 -0.21 39.86
CA ARG A 1056 3.24 0.88 40.15
C ARG A 1056 3.06 1.40 41.58
N SER A 1057 1.82 1.40 42.08
CA SER A 1057 1.46 1.66 43.48
C SER A 1057 2.11 0.69 44.48
N LEU A 1058 2.12 -0.62 44.18
CA LEU A 1058 2.74 -1.66 45.02
C LEU A 1058 4.26 -1.59 44.97
N ALA A 1059 4.85 -1.31 43.79
CA ALA A 1059 6.29 -1.12 43.66
C ALA A 1059 6.76 0.10 44.47
N LYS A 1060 6.02 1.22 44.41
CA LYS A 1060 6.32 2.43 45.19
C LYS A 1060 6.28 2.14 46.70
N HIS A 1061 5.26 1.42 47.17
CA HIS A 1061 5.20 0.95 48.56
C HIS A 1061 6.35 0.01 48.94
N TYR A 1062 6.75 -0.91 48.05
CA TYR A 1062 7.83 -1.85 48.33
C TYR A 1062 9.22 -1.18 48.40
N PHE A 1063 9.42 -0.09 47.64
CA PHE A 1063 10.65 0.70 47.69
C PHE A 1063 10.64 1.73 48.83
N ASP A 1064 9.48 2.28 49.19
CA ASP A 1064 9.33 3.18 50.35
C ASP A 1064 9.47 2.43 51.70
N GLU A 1065 9.07 1.15 51.78
CA GLU A 1065 9.21 0.34 53.01
C GLU A 1065 10.60 -0.31 53.18
N ASN A 1066 11.40 -0.45 52.12
CA ASN A 1066 12.68 -1.19 52.17
C ASN A 1066 13.95 -0.35 51.93
N ILE A 1067 13.84 0.97 51.73
CA ILE A 1067 15.00 1.87 51.64
C ILE A 1067 14.90 2.94 52.72
N ASP A 1068 15.17 2.54 53.95
CA ASP A 1068 15.55 3.45 55.03
C ASP A 1068 17.04 3.25 55.32
N SER A 1069 17.88 3.78 54.43
CA SER A 1069 19.30 3.97 54.73
C SER A 1069 19.80 5.25 54.07
N ARG A 1070 19.97 6.26 54.92
CA ARG A 1070 20.83 7.42 54.68
C ARG A 1070 22.14 6.97 54.03
N SER A 1071 22.34 7.33 52.77
CA SER A 1071 23.66 7.32 52.13
C SER A 1071 23.92 8.71 51.59
N GLU A 1072 24.78 9.46 52.28
CA GLU A 1072 25.38 10.70 51.83
C GLU A 1072 26.34 10.40 50.65
N TYR A 1073 25.85 10.21 49.43
CA TYR A 1073 26.66 10.40 48.21
C TYR A 1073 25.73 10.77 47.05
N GLY A 1074 26.17 11.77 46.29
CA GLY A 1074 25.37 12.56 45.35
C GLY A 1074 24.56 11.75 44.32
N ASP A 1075 23.38 12.31 44.06
CA ASP A 1075 22.36 11.86 43.14
C ASP A 1075 22.84 12.07 41.69
N ASP A 1076 23.36 11.02 41.06
CA ASP A 1076 23.78 11.00 39.65
C ASP A 1076 23.43 9.65 38.99
N SER A 1077 22.23 9.12 39.28
CA SER A 1077 21.73 7.88 38.65
C SER A 1077 20.26 7.96 38.21
N ALA A 1078 19.92 9.04 37.50
CA ALA A 1078 18.83 8.95 36.53
C ALA A 1078 19.37 8.20 35.30
N TYR A 1079 18.89 6.98 35.05
CA TYR A 1079 19.11 6.31 33.78
C TYR A 1079 18.73 7.27 32.64
N PRO A 1080 19.64 7.58 31.69
CA PRO A 1080 19.30 8.44 30.57
C PRO A 1080 18.19 7.75 29.77
N GLN A 1081 17.09 8.48 29.52
CA GLN A 1081 16.16 8.11 28.45
C GLN A 1081 16.99 7.80 27.20
N THR A 1082 16.88 6.58 26.69
CA THR A 1082 17.52 6.17 25.45
C THR A 1082 17.18 7.19 24.34
N PRO A 1083 18.11 7.53 23.43
CA PRO A 1083 17.88 8.51 22.36
C PRO A 1083 16.69 8.17 21.43
N TYR A 1084 16.16 6.95 21.51
CA TYR A 1084 14.95 6.50 20.81
C TYR A 1084 13.63 6.97 21.43
N SER A 1085 13.57 7.27 22.74
CA SER A 1085 12.39 7.93 23.36
C SER A 1085 12.15 9.33 22.79
N ALA A 1086 13.17 9.93 22.17
CA ALA A 1086 13.06 11.19 21.46
C ALA A 1086 12.37 11.06 20.09
N LEU A 1087 12.01 9.87 19.58
CA LEU A 1087 11.22 9.75 18.35
C LEU A 1087 9.80 10.33 18.49
N GLY A 1088 9.29 10.44 19.72
CA GLY A 1088 8.10 11.22 20.08
C GLY A 1088 8.40 12.66 20.51
N ASP A 1089 9.68 13.04 20.63
CA ASP A 1089 10.08 14.41 20.92
C ASP A 1089 10.07 15.21 19.62
N THR A 1090 9.04 16.03 19.47
CA THR A 1090 8.88 16.95 18.35
C THR A 1090 9.31 18.37 18.69
N SER A 1091 10.05 18.57 19.77
CA SER A 1091 10.57 19.88 20.17
C SER A 1091 11.77 20.29 19.31
N PRO A 1092 11.86 21.56 18.88
CA PRO A 1092 13.02 22.15 18.19
C PRO A 1092 14.41 21.86 18.78
N GLU A 1093 14.53 21.46 20.05
CA GLU A 1093 15.81 21.14 20.70
C GLU A 1093 16.14 19.64 20.68
N ALA A 1094 15.15 18.76 20.48
CA ALA A 1094 15.34 17.34 20.15
C ALA A 1094 15.21 17.06 18.63
N LEU A 1095 15.09 18.13 17.83
CA LEU A 1095 14.91 18.18 16.37
C LEU A 1095 16.14 18.70 15.65
#